data_AF-A0A2V2W9V6-F1
#
_entry.id   AF-A0A2V2W9V6-F1
#
_cell.length_a   1.000
_cell.length_b   1.000
_cell.length_c   1.000
_cell.angle_alpha   90.00
_cell.angle_beta   90.00
_cell.angle_gamma   90.00
#
_symmetry.space_group_name_H-M   'P 1'
#
loop_
_entity.id
_entity.type
_entity.pdbx_description
1 polymer ?
#
loop_
_entity_poly.entity_id
_entity_poly.type
_entity_poly.pdbx_seq_one_letter_code
_entity_poly.pdbx_strand_id
1 'polypeptide(L)'
;MTNLSPLVKTLSNDIMYLLYKATINYGCNVDELNQLVEHPMLLSRDFVRSADNNSWFYPKFDETGTLVESFYGFHNVRASLTVLWSLSVQLQKNTDLLFHPSMTPLSPHLASVIITINIERDNWIAAEHFPELPLLYYAGFTERPMVIVFALNQVKFTSKYNLTIPGAACFPATFPFRILPGVNFLQRMPLTACPFPLFDCLQMIYSKEFLGNYETEVVFTSPSMHSSTGLVCFTLPGEGINFSIPGLKIESIEFEVQLNVERDIGEEGDTAVMEQTGAEDDFSKVTFFTHNSVFKGAAEDPPVQITLLGVFHQTEDRIAVRGVSPSAHVPVLCRFPDAFITDLNISFDLVAGEAPQSFVEPFFTVAGTLTTPTCGSYDCQFFQVRLNRGHESIALQVVSLQLAKFIHLGNYMVNSLSQVQNMDWLRNVPVACSFNLKMCYSELRVFGSGNICILDFRGDAFAIISPDGVGITATLPTLRFGDILLKGKSDKECVVVNIAAPASAPSVIRIDGYSSLLATQPYPTKIEITQEGVMCISTGVFYDVCIEEESFFPSGAYAQVTISRGAIADCLSELLQETPMIVAFLATGIPFSLEVEEVVGEECLLERKLLFLTVRGVLFGCRFDVMTSVLSPDNTIEEARRICQDLIPRIVEQCDESLWASYELLAGCFLPLDSPERERVAEEGGKGAVDEESGKKDEEAALSPTGQPAPERNSLKAESGQFIGYWIACECEALDKEIQEDFETVACENPKWSFV
;
A
#
# COMPACT_ATOMS: atom_id res chain seq x y z
N MET A 1 -5.52 -70.48 37.93
CA MET A 1 -4.45 -70.21 36.95
C MET A 1 -4.77 -70.99 35.69
N THR A 2 -5.40 -70.31 34.75
CA THR A 2 -5.81 -70.81 33.42
C THR A 2 -5.88 -69.56 32.55
N ASN A 3 -5.42 -69.64 31.31
CA ASN A 3 -5.07 -68.45 30.53
C ASN A 3 -6.31 -67.61 30.17
N LEU A 4 -6.28 -66.32 30.50
CA LEU A 4 -7.14 -65.33 29.85
C LEU A 4 -6.75 -65.18 28.37
N SER A 5 -7.69 -64.69 27.57
CA SER A 5 -7.79 -65.02 26.15
C SER A 5 -6.79 -64.28 25.24
N PRO A 6 -6.46 -64.85 24.06
CA PRO A 6 -5.59 -64.18 23.09
C PRO A 6 -6.16 -62.88 22.51
N LEU A 7 -7.47 -62.61 22.64
CA LEU A 7 -8.11 -61.36 22.19
C LEU A 7 -7.65 -60.14 23.00
N VAL A 8 -7.41 -60.28 24.31
CA VAL A 8 -7.06 -59.12 25.17
C VAL A 8 -5.66 -58.57 24.84
N LYS A 9 -4.78 -59.42 24.29
CA LYS A 9 -3.45 -59.03 23.79
C LYS A 9 -3.43 -58.59 22.32
N THR A 10 -4.59 -58.39 21.69
CA THR A 10 -4.66 -57.97 20.28
C THR A 10 -4.80 -56.46 20.16
N LEU A 11 -5.54 -55.81 21.07
CA LEU A 11 -5.82 -54.37 21.02
C LEU A 11 -4.63 -53.48 21.46
N SER A 12 -3.78 -53.97 22.37
CA SER A 12 -2.54 -53.27 22.78
C SER A 12 -1.55 -53.02 21.65
N ASN A 13 -1.74 -53.74 20.54
CA ASN A 13 -0.85 -53.81 19.39
C ASN A 13 -1.48 -53.19 18.13
N ASP A 14 -2.72 -52.73 18.20
CA ASP A 14 -3.42 -52.13 17.06
C ASP A 14 -3.20 -50.62 17.05
N ILE A 15 -2.51 -50.13 16.02
CA ILE A 15 -2.27 -48.69 15.83
C ILE A 15 -3.61 -47.94 15.78
N MET A 16 -4.69 -48.51 15.23
CA MET A 16 -6.00 -47.84 15.18
C MET A 16 -6.61 -47.62 16.57
N TYR A 17 -6.41 -48.56 17.50
CA TYR A 17 -6.84 -48.39 18.90
C TYR A 17 -5.99 -47.36 19.65
N LEU A 18 -4.68 -47.33 19.40
CA LEU A 18 -3.76 -46.35 19.98
C LEU A 18 -4.04 -44.92 19.46
N LEU A 19 -4.37 -44.79 18.18
CA LEU A 19 -4.84 -43.54 17.56
C LEU A 19 -6.13 -43.03 18.21
N TYR A 20 -7.11 -43.91 18.41
CA TYR A 20 -8.36 -43.58 19.10
C TYR A 20 -8.14 -43.08 20.54
N LYS A 21 -7.16 -43.63 21.28
CA LYS A 21 -6.77 -43.08 22.59
C LYS A 21 -6.13 -41.69 22.49
N ALA A 22 -5.26 -41.47 21.51
CA ALA A 22 -4.67 -40.14 21.28
C ALA A 22 -5.74 -39.07 20.91
N THR A 23 -6.82 -39.44 20.21
CA THR A 23 -8.00 -38.60 19.95
C THR A 23 -8.59 -38.05 21.25
N ILE A 24 -8.87 -38.93 22.21
CA ILE A 24 -9.58 -38.60 23.45
C ILE A 24 -8.76 -37.64 24.31
N ASN A 25 -7.44 -37.89 24.43
CA ASN A 25 -6.58 -37.17 25.36
C ASN A 25 -6.19 -35.77 24.85
N TYR A 26 -5.99 -35.62 23.54
CA TYR A 26 -5.46 -34.38 22.95
C TYR A 26 -6.49 -33.59 22.12
N GLY A 27 -7.71 -34.11 21.95
CA GLY A 27 -8.79 -33.44 21.21
C GLY A 27 -8.51 -33.31 19.71
N CYS A 28 -7.59 -34.10 19.16
CA CYS A 28 -7.26 -34.13 17.73
C CYS A 28 -8.26 -34.99 16.96
N ASN A 29 -8.62 -34.63 15.72
CA ASN A 29 -9.62 -35.38 14.93
C ASN A 29 -9.02 -36.63 14.24
N VAL A 30 -8.53 -37.60 15.02
CA VAL A 30 -7.76 -38.74 14.48
C VAL A 30 -8.63 -39.78 13.74
N ASP A 31 -9.96 -39.65 13.79
CA ASP A 31 -10.88 -40.42 12.93
C ASP A 31 -10.64 -40.14 11.44
N GLU A 32 -10.16 -38.93 11.08
CA GLU A 32 -9.72 -38.61 9.72
C GLU A 32 -8.44 -39.37 9.34
N LEU A 33 -7.52 -39.61 10.30
CA LEU A 33 -6.27 -40.33 10.03
C LEU A 33 -6.51 -41.84 9.85
N ASN A 34 -7.50 -42.39 10.56
CA ASN A 34 -8.03 -43.73 10.33
C ASN A 34 -8.61 -43.87 8.91
N GLN A 35 -9.44 -42.89 8.49
CA GLN A 35 -9.99 -42.78 7.13
C GLN A 35 -8.94 -42.52 6.04
N LEU A 36 -7.76 -41.99 6.36
CA LEU A 36 -6.66 -41.85 5.38
C LEU A 36 -5.90 -43.17 5.14
N VAL A 37 -5.95 -44.10 6.09
CA VAL A 37 -5.18 -45.37 6.05
C VAL A 37 -5.97 -46.51 5.43
N GLU A 38 -7.27 -46.60 5.72
CA GLU A 38 -8.24 -47.59 5.19
C GLU A 38 -7.83 -49.08 5.29
N HIS A 39 -6.85 -49.40 6.14
CA HIS A 39 -6.24 -50.72 6.22
C HIS A 39 -6.01 -51.15 7.68
N PRO A 40 -6.22 -52.44 8.05
CA PRO A 40 -5.85 -52.95 9.37
C PRO A 40 -4.36 -52.74 9.70
N MET A 41 -4.07 -52.30 10.94
CA MET A 41 -2.73 -51.93 11.41
C MET A 41 -2.33 -52.66 12.71
N LEU A 42 -2.59 -53.96 12.76
CA LEU A 42 -2.22 -54.83 13.88
C LEU A 42 -0.72 -55.18 13.85
N LEU A 43 0.02 -54.76 14.88
CA LEU A 43 1.43 -55.11 15.09
C LEU A 43 1.61 -56.50 15.69
N SER A 44 2.68 -57.19 15.26
CA SER A 44 3.09 -58.48 15.78
C SER A 44 3.73 -58.35 17.17
N ARG A 45 4.13 -59.48 17.77
CA ARG A 45 4.78 -59.52 19.09
C ARG A 45 6.23 -59.03 19.10
N ASP A 46 6.74 -58.55 17.96
CA ASP A 46 8.05 -57.90 17.84
C ASP A 46 7.99 -56.38 18.10
N PHE A 47 6.82 -55.84 18.44
CA PHE A 47 6.63 -54.41 18.69
C PHE A 47 7.47 -53.89 19.87
N VAL A 48 7.93 -52.65 19.75
CA VAL A 48 8.78 -51.93 20.71
C VAL A 48 8.21 -50.52 20.88
N ARG A 49 8.03 -50.10 22.14
CA ARG A 49 7.76 -48.71 22.51
C ARG A 49 9.07 -48.00 22.84
N SER A 50 9.17 -46.74 22.42
CA SER A 50 10.25 -45.84 22.80
C SER A 50 9.74 -44.42 22.97
N ALA A 51 10.22 -43.74 24.01
CA ALA A 51 9.99 -42.33 24.23
C ALA A 51 11.35 -41.63 24.22
N ASP A 52 11.58 -40.70 23.29
CA ASP A 52 12.74 -39.82 23.34
C ASP A 52 12.39 -38.55 24.12
N ASN A 53 12.78 -38.56 25.39
CA ASN A 53 12.59 -37.46 26.33
C ASN A 53 13.79 -36.48 26.33
N ASN A 54 14.82 -36.72 25.52
CA ASN A 54 16.04 -35.90 25.49
C ASN A 54 16.06 -34.85 24.37
N SER A 55 15.13 -34.91 23.41
CA SER A 55 14.95 -33.88 22.39
C SER A 55 14.20 -32.66 22.95
N TRP A 56 14.89 -31.51 23.05
CA TRP A 56 14.24 -30.24 23.46
C TRP A 56 13.33 -29.61 22.40
N PHE A 57 13.14 -30.31 21.27
CA PHE A 57 12.33 -29.92 20.12
C PHE A 57 11.76 -31.22 19.54
N TYR A 58 10.43 -31.30 19.39
CA TYR A 58 9.70 -32.54 19.14
C TYR A 58 10.05 -33.68 20.11
N PRO A 59 9.54 -33.61 21.35
CA PRO A 59 9.27 -34.79 22.17
C PRO A 59 8.53 -35.83 21.33
N LYS A 60 8.93 -37.10 21.46
CA LYS A 60 8.47 -38.17 20.56
C LYS A 60 8.12 -39.44 21.32
N PHE A 61 6.85 -39.83 21.27
CA PHE A 61 6.41 -41.21 21.49
C PHE A 61 6.46 -41.96 20.16
N ASP A 62 7.02 -43.16 20.15
CA ASP A 62 7.11 -44.06 18.99
C ASP A 62 6.80 -45.50 19.41
N GLU A 63 5.75 -46.09 18.82
CA GLU A 63 5.43 -47.51 18.93
C GLU A 63 5.59 -48.17 17.55
N THR A 64 6.67 -48.95 17.41
CA THR A 64 7.15 -49.56 16.15
C THR A 64 6.99 -51.08 16.20
N GLY A 65 6.53 -51.72 15.12
CA GLY A 65 6.51 -53.19 15.00
C GLY A 65 6.36 -53.70 13.56
N THR A 66 6.27 -55.02 13.38
CA THR A 66 5.95 -55.64 12.08
C THR A 66 4.44 -55.87 11.97
N LEU A 67 3.82 -55.57 10.83
CA LEU A 67 2.38 -55.81 10.61
C LEU A 67 2.07 -57.31 10.50
N VAL A 68 0.96 -57.73 11.09
CA VAL A 68 0.46 -59.13 11.06
C VAL A 68 -0.19 -59.47 9.72
N GLU A 69 -0.85 -58.50 9.09
CA GLU A 69 -1.52 -58.66 7.80
C GLU A 69 -0.68 -58.04 6.67
N SER A 70 -1.00 -58.38 5.42
CA SER A 70 -0.30 -57.84 4.25
C SER A 70 -0.81 -56.44 3.90
N PHE A 71 0.01 -55.41 4.08
CA PHE A 71 -0.33 -54.05 3.68
C PHE A 71 -0.21 -53.91 2.15
N TYR A 72 -1.33 -53.71 1.45
CA TYR A 72 -1.38 -53.60 -0.03
C TYR A 72 -0.55 -54.69 -0.76
N GLY A 73 -0.66 -55.95 -0.33
CA GLY A 73 0.06 -57.08 -0.91
C GLY A 73 1.56 -57.19 -0.55
N PHE A 74 2.09 -56.31 0.30
CA PHE A 74 3.41 -56.45 0.91
C PHE A 74 3.30 -57.22 2.24
N HIS A 75 4.14 -58.24 2.42
CA HIS A 75 4.19 -59.06 3.65
C HIS A 75 5.36 -58.66 4.55
N ASN A 76 5.23 -58.84 5.87
CA ASN A 76 6.25 -58.52 6.88
C ASN A 76 6.70 -57.04 6.87
N VAL A 77 5.81 -56.15 6.43
CA VAL A 77 6.02 -54.69 6.43
C VAL A 77 6.15 -54.19 7.86
N ARG A 78 7.01 -53.21 8.11
CA ARG A 78 7.15 -52.59 9.44
C ARG A 78 6.43 -51.25 9.49
N ALA A 79 5.71 -50.99 10.57
CA ALA A 79 4.93 -49.78 10.76
C ALA A 79 5.23 -49.18 12.14
N SER A 80 5.05 -47.86 12.28
CA SER A 80 5.07 -47.18 13.56
C SER A 80 4.03 -46.08 13.70
N LEU A 81 3.51 -45.95 14.91
CA LEU A 81 2.76 -44.79 15.36
C LEU A 81 3.73 -43.81 16.01
N THR A 82 3.77 -42.57 15.54
CA THR A 82 4.63 -41.53 16.10
C THR A 82 3.82 -40.28 16.45
N VAL A 83 3.97 -39.76 17.67
CA VAL A 83 3.34 -38.51 18.13
C VAL A 83 4.41 -37.44 18.32
N LEU A 84 4.33 -36.36 17.55
CA LEU A 84 5.30 -35.25 17.53
C LEU A 84 4.73 -33.99 18.19
N TRP A 85 5.37 -33.46 19.22
CA TRP A 85 4.84 -32.34 20.00
C TRP A 85 5.54 -31.01 19.68
N SER A 86 4.79 -29.94 19.33
CA SER A 86 5.35 -28.58 19.25
C SER A 86 5.19 -27.79 20.55
N LEU A 87 6.29 -27.23 21.07
CA LEU A 87 6.25 -26.26 22.18
C LEU A 87 5.52 -24.99 21.74
N SER A 88 4.83 -24.31 22.66
CA SER A 88 4.13 -23.06 22.35
C SER A 88 5.08 -21.98 21.86
N VAL A 89 4.62 -21.08 20.99
CA VAL A 89 5.41 -19.92 20.54
C VAL A 89 5.84 -19.02 21.71
N GLN A 90 5.11 -19.01 22.82
CA GLN A 90 5.49 -18.28 24.04
C GLN A 90 6.55 -19.03 24.86
N LEU A 91 6.50 -20.37 24.91
CA LEU A 91 7.56 -21.20 25.49
C LEU A 91 8.86 -21.12 24.67
N GLN A 92 8.76 -21.19 23.34
CA GLN A 92 9.90 -20.96 22.44
C GLN A 92 10.51 -19.56 22.65
N LYS A 93 9.68 -18.50 22.75
CA LYS A 93 10.16 -17.13 23.02
C LYS A 93 10.78 -16.92 24.41
N ASN A 94 10.48 -17.80 25.36
CA ASN A 94 11.06 -17.78 26.71
C ASN A 94 12.29 -18.69 26.85
N THR A 95 12.76 -19.34 25.78
CA THR A 95 14.07 -20.02 25.74
C THR A 95 15.06 -19.20 24.91
N ASP A 96 16.25 -18.94 25.49
CA ASP A 96 17.31 -18.13 24.85
C ASP A 96 17.80 -18.68 23.49
N LEU A 97 17.45 -19.92 23.17
CA LEU A 97 17.81 -20.63 21.95
C LEU A 97 17.18 -20.04 20.67
N LEU A 98 16.06 -19.31 20.75
CA LEU A 98 15.49 -18.65 19.57
C LEU A 98 16.34 -17.50 19.01
N PHE A 99 17.35 -17.00 19.75
CA PHE A 99 18.32 -16.05 19.20
C PHE A 99 19.36 -16.71 18.29
N HIS A 100 19.35 -18.05 18.16
CA HIS A 100 20.23 -18.75 17.21
C HIS A 100 19.61 -18.73 15.80
N PRO A 101 20.26 -18.14 14.78
CA PRO A 101 19.67 -17.89 13.44
C PRO A 101 19.45 -19.15 12.59
N SER A 102 19.49 -20.33 13.20
CA SER A 102 19.23 -21.64 12.59
C SER A 102 17.95 -22.31 13.11
N MET A 103 17.07 -21.57 13.81
CA MET A 103 15.75 -22.05 14.22
C MET A 103 14.66 -21.27 13.48
N THR A 104 13.86 -21.96 12.66
CA THR A 104 12.60 -21.42 12.15
C THR A 104 11.53 -21.49 13.23
N PRO A 105 10.75 -20.42 13.49
CA PRO A 105 9.63 -20.47 14.43
C PRO A 105 8.54 -21.42 13.89
N LEU A 106 8.04 -22.31 14.76
CA LEU A 106 6.98 -23.26 14.42
C LEU A 106 5.59 -22.69 14.70
N SER A 107 4.56 -23.28 14.08
CA SER A 107 3.16 -23.02 14.44
C SER A 107 2.87 -23.45 15.89
N PRO A 108 1.98 -22.73 16.60
CA PRO A 108 1.69 -23.02 18.00
C PRO A 108 0.86 -24.29 18.17
N HIS A 109 1.30 -25.16 19.09
CA HIS A 109 0.48 -26.21 19.74
C HIS A 109 -0.37 -27.08 18.82
N LEU A 110 0.28 -27.99 18.09
CA LEU A 110 -0.36 -29.19 17.55
C LEU A 110 0.50 -30.40 17.90
N ALA A 111 -0.10 -31.39 18.56
CA ALA A 111 0.44 -32.74 18.60
C ALA A 111 0.18 -33.38 17.23
N SER A 112 1.23 -33.44 16.41
CA SER A 112 1.14 -34.02 15.07
C SER A 112 1.35 -35.52 15.17
N VAL A 113 0.25 -36.26 15.13
CA VAL A 113 0.24 -37.72 15.02
C VAL A 113 0.51 -38.10 13.55
N ILE A 114 1.48 -38.98 13.34
CA ILE A 114 1.81 -39.57 12.04
C ILE A 114 1.94 -41.08 12.15
N ILE A 115 1.63 -41.78 11.06
CA ILE A 115 1.83 -43.24 10.93
C ILE A 115 2.86 -43.44 9.83
N THR A 116 3.98 -44.09 10.15
CA THR A 116 5.08 -44.36 9.21
C THR A 116 5.11 -45.83 8.86
N ILE A 117 5.22 -46.17 7.57
CA ILE A 117 5.29 -47.56 7.08
C ILE A 117 6.53 -47.72 6.22
N ASN A 118 7.32 -48.76 6.46
CA ASN A 118 8.59 -49.06 5.79
C ASN A 118 8.45 -50.30 4.89
N ILE A 119 8.62 -50.10 3.59
CA ILE A 119 8.55 -51.15 2.57
C ILE A 119 9.96 -51.36 2.00
N GLU A 120 10.70 -52.28 2.62
CA GLU A 120 12.09 -52.64 2.28
C GLU A 120 12.19 -53.58 1.05
N ARG A 121 11.24 -53.52 0.12
CA ARG A 121 11.13 -54.44 -1.02
C ARG A 121 11.49 -53.76 -2.34
N ASP A 122 12.36 -54.40 -3.10
CA ASP A 122 12.67 -54.06 -4.49
C ASP A 122 11.74 -54.81 -5.48
N ASN A 123 11.72 -54.36 -6.74
CA ASN A 123 11.06 -55.01 -7.88
C ASN A 123 9.53 -55.24 -7.67
N TRP A 124 8.82 -54.20 -7.24
CA TRP A 124 7.35 -54.11 -7.23
C TRP A 124 6.90 -52.99 -8.18
N ILE A 125 5.63 -53.01 -8.60
CA ILE A 125 5.05 -52.02 -9.52
C ILE A 125 3.90 -51.28 -8.85
N ALA A 126 3.91 -49.94 -8.87
CA ALA A 126 2.85 -49.14 -8.25
C ALA A 126 1.45 -49.41 -8.82
N ALA A 127 1.33 -49.61 -10.13
CA ALA A 127 0.04 -49.96 -10.75
C ALA A 127 -0.52 -51.34 -10.33
N GLU A 128 0.31 -52.23 -9.78
CA GLU A 128 -0.14 -53.54 -9.24
C GLU A 128 -0.53 -53.45 -7.76
N HIS A 129 0.21 -52.64 -6.98
CA HIS A 129 0.04 -52.53 -5.53
C HIS A 129 -0.90 -51.40 -5.08
N PHE A 130 -0.99 -50.31 -5.85
CA PHE A 130 -1.82 -49.12 -5.55
C PHE A 130 -2.62 -48.72 -6.80
N PRO A 131 -3.48 -49.60 -7.35
CA PRO A 131 -4.18 -49.37 -8.63
C PRO A 131 -5.12 -48.16 -8.61
N GLU A 132 -5.60 -47.77 -7.43
CA GLU A 132 -6.51 -46.63 -7.22
C GLU A 132 -5.77 -45.27 -7.16
N LEU A 133 -4.43 -45.28 -7.12
CA LEU A 133 -3.56 -44.11 -7.08
C LEU A 133 -2.57 -44.09 -8.27
N PRO A 134 -3.04 -44.03 -9.54
CA PRO A 134 -2.18 -44.12 -10.73
C PRO A 134 -1.13 -43.01 -10.81
N LEU A 135 -1.36 -41.86 -10.16
CA LEU A 135 -0.37 -40.78 -10.02
C LEU A 135 0.94 -41.22 -9.34
N LEU A 136 0.91 -42.22 -8.46
CA LEU A 136 2.11 -42.76 -7.81
C LEU A 136 3.09 -43.35 -8.84
N TYR A 137 2.56 -44.05 -9.84
CA TYR A 137 3.36 -44.59 -10.95
C TYR A 137 3.89 -43.48 -11.88
N TYR A 138 3.06 -42.48 -12.21
CA TYR A 138 3.51 -41.33 -13.02
C TYR A 138 4.58 -40.49 -12.32
N ALA A 139 4.53 -40.40 -10.99
CA ALA A 139 5.56 -39.82 -10.13
C ALA A 139 6.80 -40.72 -9.92
N GLY A 140 6.88 -41.88 -10.60
CA GLY A 140 8.06 -42.75 -10.64
C GLY A 140 8.29 -43.64 -9.41
N PHE A 141 7.37 -43.68 -8.45
CA PHE A 141 7.50 -44.51 -7.25
C PHE A 141 7.27 -45.98 -7.60
N THR A 142 8.34 -46.70 -7.93
CA THR A 142 8.29 -48.09 -8.37
C THR A 142 9.65 -48.77 -8.18
N GLU A 143 9.69 -50.11 -8.20
CA GLU A 143 10.89 -50.97 -8.20
C GLU A 143 11.88 -50.85 -7.02
N ARG A 144 11.78 -49.83 -6.17
CA ARG A 144 12.72 -49.47 -5.10
C ARG A 144 12.04 -49.45 -3.72
N PRO A 145 12.80 -49.47 -2.60
CA PRO A 145 12.22 -49.33 -1.27
C PRO A 145 11.55 -47.98 -1.06
N MET A 146 10.50 -47.91 -0.25
CA MET A 146 9.82 -46.65 0.07
C MET A 146 9.28 -46.58 1.49
N VAL A 147 9.03 -45.35 1.95
CA VAL A 147 8.36 -45.06 3.21
C VAL A 147 7.02 -44.38 2.91
N ILE A 148 5.95 -44.81 3.56
CA ILE A 148 4.64 -44.14 3.48
C ILE A 148 4.38 -43.46 4.83
N VAL A 149 3.97 -42.18 4.80
CA VAL A 149 3.63 -41.39 5.99
C VAL A 149 2.22 -40.83 5.85
N PHE A 150 1.33 -41.21 6.76
CA PHE A 150 0.00 -40.64 6.90
C PHE A 150 0.05 -39.51 7.93
N ALA A 151 -0.51 -38.35 7.61
CA ALA A 151 -0.51 -37.19 8.49
C ALA A 151 -1.77 -36.32 8.31
N LEU A 152 -2.24 -35.69 9.40
CA LEU A 152 -3.29 -34.66 9.35
C LEU A 152 -2.73 -33.23 9.30
N ASN A 153 -1.47 -33.05 9.69
CA ASN A 153 -0.81 -31.75 9.79
C ASN A 153 0.44 -31.71 8.92
N GLN A 154 0.81 -30.52 8.43
CA GLN A 154 2.12 -30.32 7.82
C GLN A 154 3.25 -30.45 8.85
N VAL A 155 4.25 -31.28 8.57
CA VAL A 155 5.43 -31.49 9.42
C VAL A 155 6.70 -31.27 8.59
N LYS A 156 7.66 -30.47 9.10
CA LYS A 156 8.93 -30.21 8.42
C LYS A 156 10.08 -30.97 9.09
N PHE A 157 10.78 -31.79 8.30
CA PHE A 157 11.95 -32.56 8.71
C PHE A 157 13.24 -31.89 8.23
N THR A 158 14.35 -32.14 8.92
CA THR A 158 15.68 -31.55 8.67
C THR A 158 16.77 -32.53 9.07
N SER A 159 18.01 -32.32 8.66
CA SER A 159 19.17 -33.15 9.07
C SER A 159 19.36 -33.32 10.59
N LYS A 160 18.81 -32.40 11.41
CA LYS A 160 18.79 -32.49 12.89
C LYS A 160 17.55 -33.20 13.44
N TYR A 161 16.45 -33.20 12.68
CA TYR A 161 15.14 -33.73 13.04
C TYR A 161 14.64 -34.56 11.86
N ASN A 162 15.23 -35.75 11.68
CA ASN A 162 14.95 -36.66 10.56
C ASN A 162 13.70 -37.50 10.85
N LEU A 163 12.99 -37.93 9.80
CA LEU A 163 11.91 -38.91 9.93
C LEU A 163 12.48 -40.25 10.39
N THR A 164 12.00 -40.79 11.50
CA THR A 164 12.36 -42.15 11.94
C THR A 164 11.61 -43.18 11.08
N ILE A 165 12.33 -44.15 10.53
CA ILE A 165 11.74 -45.25 9.75
C ILE A 165 11.67 -46.50 10.66
N PRO A 166 10.52 -47.19 10.76
CA PRO A 166 10.40 -48.40 11.58
C PRO A 166 11.32 -49.51 11.09
N GLY A 167 12.35 -49.82 11.90
CA GLY A 167 13.31 -50.90 11.67
C GLY A 167 14.56 -50.54 10.85
N ALA A 168 14.61 -49.34 10.25
CA ALA A 168 15.72 -48.89 9.41
C ALA A 168 16.44 -47.68 10.01
N ALA A 169 17.44 -47.14 9.29
CA ALA A 169 17.99 -45.82 9.60
C ALA A 169 16.92 -44.72 9.41
N CYS A 170 17.09 -43.54 10.02
CA CYS A 170 16.20 -42.41 9.73
C CYS A 170 16.30 -42.01 8.25
N PHE A 171 15.19 -41.55 7.67
CA PHE A 171 15.15 -41.10 6.27
C PHE A 171 16.12 -39.92 6.11
N PRO A 172 16.98 -39.91 5.07
CA PRO A 172 17.93 -38.83 4.89
C PRO A 172 17.19 -37.51 4.66
N ALA A 173 17.64 -36.45 5.32
CA ALA A 173 17.21 -35.09 5.06
C ALA A 173 18.44 -34.27 4.63
N THR A 174 19.00 -34.61 3.47
CA THR A 174 20.15 -33.89 2.87
C THR A 174 19.83 -32.40 2.76
N PHE A 175 18.60 -32.11 2.33
CA PHE A 175 17.93 -30.82 2.50
C PHE A 175 16.70 -30.99 3.40
N PRO A 176 16.16 -29.90 3.99
CA PRO A 176 14.86 -29.95 4.63
C PRO A 176 13.77 -30.40 3.66
N PHE A 177 12.85 -31.25 4.13
CA PHE A 177 11.67 -31.67 3.37
C PHE A 177 10.41 -31.56 4.25
N ARG A 178 9.24 -31.67 3.62
CA ARG A 178 7.94 -31.55 4.29
C ARG A 178 7.05 -32.75 4.02
N ILE A 179 6.37 -33.20 5.07
CA ILE A 179 5.18 -34.03 5.00
C ILE A 179 3.98 -33.09 5.04
N LEU A 180 2.98 -33.34 4.20
CA LEU A 180 1.74 -32.57 4.09
C LEU A 180 0.55 -33.41 4.60
N PRO A 181 -0.62 -32.79 4.89
CA PRO A 181 -1.83 -33.53 5.19
C PRO A 181 -2.22 -34.50 4.06
N GLY A 182 -2.62 -35.72 4.42
CA GLY A 182 -2.92 -36.81 3.50
C GLY A 182 -1.92 -37.98 3.60
N VAL A 183 -1.76 -38.69 2.48
CA VAL A 183 -0.84 -39.82 2.31
C VAL A 183 0.42 -39.34 1.59
N ASN A 184 1.59 -39.57 2.19
CA ASN A 184 2.87 -39.11 1.66
C ASN A 184 3.76 -40.33 1.36
N PHE A 185 4.22 -40.48 0.13
CA PHE A 185 5.15 -41.51 -0.28
C PHE A 185 6.54 -40.90 -0.40
N LEU A 186 7.55 -41.47 0.26
CA LEU A 186 8.92 -41.00 0.27
C LEU A 186 9.84 -42.06 -0.33
N GLN A 187 10.63 -41.66 -1.33
CA GLN A 187 11.59 -42.53 -1.98
C GLN A 187 12.83 -41.75 -2.36
N ARG A 188 13.99 -42.42 -2.33
CA ARG A 188 15.24 -41.87 -2.84
C ARG A 188 15.50 -42.43 -4.24
N MET A 189 15.53 -41.56 -5.24
CA MET A 189 15.65 -41.96 -6.64
C MET A 189 16.25 -40.85 -7.53
N PRO A 190 16.87 -41.21 -8.67
CA PRO A 190 17.19 -40.24 -9.71
C PRO A 190 15.90 -39.80 -10.42
N LEU A 191 15.79 -38.52 -10.77
CA LEU A 191 14.56 -37.96 -11.34
C LEU A 191 14.22 -38.57 -12.71
N THR A 192 15.21 -39.04 -13.47
CA THR A 192 14.97 -39.75 -14.75
C THR A 192 14.33 -41.14 -14.60
N ALA A 193 14.07 -41.63 -13.39
CA ALA A 193 13.26 -42.84 -13.16
C ALA A 193 11.76 -42.59 -13.36
N CYS A 194 11.31 -41.33 -13.35
CA CYS A 194 9.88 -41.00 -13.44
C CYS A 194 9.42 -41.04 -14.91
N PRO A 195 8.34 -41.77 -15.25
CA PRO A 195 7.97 -42.04 -16.64
C PRO A 195 7.19 -40.89 -17.31
N PHE A 196 6.64 -39.94 -16.55
CA PHE A 196 5.94 -38.77 -17.07
C PHE A 196 6.94 -37.62 -17.32
N PRO A 197 6.81 -36.82 -18.39
CA PRO A 197 7.74 -35.72 -18.75
C PRO A 197 7.78 -34.51 -17.78
N LEU A 198 7.39 -34.68 -16.51
CA LEU A 198 7.37 -33.66 -15.45
C LEU A 198 8.69 -32.90 -15.29
N PHE A 199 9.79 -33.57 -15.67
CA PHE A 199 11.15 -33.12 -15.46
C PHE A 199 11.89 -32.74 -16.76
N ASP A 200 11.19 -32.69 -17.90
CA ASP A 200 11.77 -32.11 -19.11
C ASP A 200 11.98 -30.58 -18.94
N CYS A 201 11.09 -29.87 -18.24
CA CYS A 201 11.32 -28.45 -17.90
C CYS A 201 12.55 -28.23 -16.99
N LEU A 202 12.89 -29.19 -16.12
CA LEU A 202 14.10 -29.11 -15.28
C LEU A 202 15.39 -29.11 -16.11
N GLN A 203 15.36 -29.59 -17.35
CA GLN A 203 16.52 -29.58 -18.26
C GLN A 203 16.89 -28.16 -18.73
N MET A 204 16.05 -27.15 -18.46
CA MET A 204 16.41 -25.74 -18.57
C MET A 204 17.43 -25.30 -17.50
N ILE A 205 17.43 -25.94 -16.33
CA ILE A 205 18.24 -25.55 -15.16
C ILE A 205 19.40 -26.54 -14.92
N TYR A 206 19.15 -27.84 -15.08
CA TYR A 206 20.11 -28.92 -14.81
C TYR A 206 20.42 -29.73 -16.08
N SER A 207 21.60 -30.34 -16.14
CA SER A 207 21.93 -31.26 -17.24
C SER A 207 21.20 -32.61 -17.08
N LYS A 208 20.89 -33.27 -18.21
CA LYS A 208 20.23 -34.59 -18.19
C LYS A 208 21.10 -35.68 -17.53
N GLU A 209 22.42 -35.52 -17.58
CA GLU A 209 23.39 -36.38 -16.87
C GLU A 209 23.35 -36.16 -15.35
N PHE A 210 23.16 -34.93 -14.87
CA PHE A 210 22.99 -34.65 -13.45
C PHE A 210 21.68 -35.26 -12.93
N LEU A 211 20.55 -35.01 -13.62
CA LEU A 211 19.22 -35.51 -13.23
C LEU A 211 19.12 -37.04 -13.21
N GLY A 212 19.95 -37.74 -14.00
CA GLY A 212 20.00 -39.21 -14.04
C GLY A 212 20.94 -39.86 -13.04
N ASN A 213 21.97 -39.14 -12.54
CA ASN A 213 22.94 -39.66 -11.59
C ASN A 213 22.71 -39.18 -10.14
N TYR A 214 21.98 -38.08 -9.94
CA TYR A 214 21.75 -37.50 -8.61
C TYR A 214 20.52 -38.12 -7.93
N GLU A 215 20.73 -38.97 -6.93
CA GLU A 215 19.66 -39.53 -6.11
C GLU A 215 19.18 -38.53 -5.03
N THR A 216 18.11 -37.81 -5.35
CA THR A 216 17.41 -36.87 -4.46
C THR A 216 16.31 -37.58 -3.66
N GLU A 217 15.95 -36.97 -2.52
CA GLU A 217 14.79 -37.32 -1.72
C GLU A 217 13.50 -36.75 -2.34
N VAL A 218 12.63 -37.63 -2.84
CA VAL A 218 11.35 -37.28 -3.45
C VAL A 218 10.19 -37.64 -2.51
N VAL A 219 9.24 -36.72 -2.36
CA VAL A 219 8.01 -36.88 -1.58
C VAL A 219 6.80 -36.67 -2.50
N PHE A 220 6.03 -37.71 -2.79
CA PHE A 220 4.72 -37.59 -3.45
C PHE A 220 3.61 -37.57 -2.41
N THR A 221 2.88 -36.45 -2.33
CA THR A 221 1.71 -36.27 -1.47
C THR A 221 0.44 -36.54 -2.28
N SER A 222 -0.51 -37.26 -1.70
CA SER A 222 -1.88 -37.34 -2.18
C SER A 222 -2.89 -37.11 -1.04
N PRO A 223 -4.02 -36.40 -1.28
CA PRO A 223 -5.08 -36.25 -0.29
C PRO A 223 -5.64 -37.57 0.28
N SER A 224 -5.64 -38.66 -0.49
CA SER A 224 -6.07 -40.00 -0.06
C SER A 224 -5.52 -41.07 -1.02
N MET A 225 -5.71 -42.36 -0.69
CA MET A 225 -5.36 -43.47 -1.58
C MET A 225 -6.17 -43.53 -2.90
N HIS A 226 -7.22 -42.72 -3.05
CA HIS A 226 -8.14 -42.74 -4.21
C HIS A 226 -8.15 -41.43 -5.02
N SER A 227 -7.24 -40.51 -4.70
CA SER A 227 -7.25 -39.16 -5.24
C SER A 227 -6.90 -39.12 -6.73
N SER A 228 -7.61 -38.26 -7.48
CA SER A 228 -7.21 -37.86 -8.83
C SER A 228 -6.17 -36.73 -8.84
N THR A 229 -5.73 -36.24 -7.69
CA THR A 229 -4.71 -35.17 -7.57
C THR A 229 -3.60 -35.54 -6.59
N GLY A 230 -2.42 -34.96 -6.80
CA GLY A 230 -1.26 -35.10 -5.93
C GLY A 230 -0.21 -34.02 -6.17
N LEU A 231 0.86 -34.04 -5.36
CA LEU A 231 1.95 -33.07 -5.40
C LEU A 231 3.28 -33.79 -5.21
N VAL A 232 4.23 -33.63 -6.14
CA VAL A 232 5.60 -34.11 -5.96
C VAL A 232 6.47 -32.96 -5.46
N CYS A 233 7.12 -33.17 -4.31
CA CYS A 233 8.10 -32.26 -3.73
C CYS A 233 9.48 -32.94 -3.70
N PHE A 234 10.54 -32.22 -4.09
CA PHE A 234 11.93 -32.67 -3.99
C PHE A 234 12.87 -31.47 -3.96
N THR A 235 14.09 -31.65 -3.46
CA THR A 235 15.07 -30.57 -3.33
C THR A 235 16.39 -30.93 -4.03
N LEU A 236 16.92 -30.00 -4.80
CA LEU A 236 18.18 -30.13 -5.54
C LEU A 236 19.18 -29.04 -5.11
N PRO A 237 20.50 -29.28 -5.22
CA PRO A 237 21.52 -28.26 -4.93
C PRO A 237 21.42 -27.08 -5.89
N GLY A 238 21.69 -25.88 -5.37
CA GLY A 238 21.76 -24.63 -6.14
C GLY A 238 23.15 -24.30 -6.70
N GLU A 239 24.18 -25.02 -6.26
CA GLU A 239 25.56 -24.78 -6.67
C GLU A 239 25.77 -25.09 -8.16
N GLY A 240 26.41 -24.16 -8.87
CA GLY A 240 26.68 -24.27 -10.32
C GLY A 240 25.56 -23.78 -11.23
N ILE A 241 24.35 -23.51 -10.71
CA ILE A 241 23.24 -22.98 -11.51
C ILE A 241 23.52 -21.53 -11.93
N ASN A 242 23.35 -21.25 -13.22
CA ASN A 242 23.52 -19.91 -13.78
C ASN A 242 22.20 -19.37 -14.36
N PHE A 243 21.45 -18.59 -13.58
CA PHE A 243 20.30 -17.82 -14.07
C PHE A 243 20.70 -16.57 -14.89
N SER A 244 21.98 -16.42 -15.27
CA SER A 244 22.55 -15.20 -15.88
C SER A 244 22.37 -13.95 -15.01
N ILE A 245 22.45 -14.14 -13.68
CA ILE A 245 22.37 -13.10 -12.64
C ILE A 245 23.72 -13.07 -11.87
N PRO A 246 24.72 -12.30 -12.34
CA PRO A 246 25.99 -12.14 -11.64
C PRO A 246 25.80 -11.74 -10.17
N GLY A 247 26.50 -12.43 -9.27
CA GLY A 247 26.43 -12.15 -7.83
C GLY A 247 25.29 -12.87 -7.09
N LEU A 248 24.31 -13.46 -7.79
CA LEU A 248 23.36 -14.38 -7.17
C LEU A 248 24.05 -15.70 -6.80
N LYS A 249 23.74 -16.20 -5.62
CA LYS A 249 24.07 -17.56 -5.15
C LYS A 249 22.81 -18.20 -4.57
N ILE A 250 22.63 -19.48 -4.85
CA ILE A 250 21.53 -20.30 -4.35
C ILE A 250 22.15 -21.53 -3.66
N GLU A 251 21.69 -21.87 -2.46
CA GLU A 251 22.18 -23.07 -1.76
C GLU A 251 21.44 -24.33 -2.24
N SER A 252 20.11 -24.23 -2.32
CA SER A 252 19.24 -25.30 -2.83
C SER A 252 17.94 -24.73 -3.41
N ILE A 253 17.29 -25.53 -4.26
CA ILE A 253 16.00 -25.25 -4.88
C ILE A 253 15.04 -26.40 -4.53
N GLU A 254 13.96 -26.09 -3.83
CA GLU A 254 12.85 -27.00 -3.56
C GLU A 254 11.81 -26.81 -4.67
N PHE A 255 11.42 -27.92 -5.31
CA PHE A 255 10.49 -27.94 -6.44
C PHE A 255 9.13 -28.50 -6.00
N GLU A 256 8.06 -27.96 -6.58
CA GLU A 256 6.69 -28.41 -6.39
C GLU A 256 6.05 -28.69 -7.77
N VAL A 257 5.65 -29.93 -8.00
CA VAL A 257 4.98 -30.38 -9.22
C VAL A 257 3.58 -30.84 -8.88
N GLN A 258 2.57 -30.05 -9.25
CA GLN A 258 1.17 -30.44 -9.06
C GLN A 258 0.76 -31.44 -10.15
N LEU A 259 0.17 -32.57 -9.76
CA LEU A 259 -0.33 -33.61 -10.65
C LEU A 259 -1.85 -33.72 -10.55
N ASN A 260 -2.52 -33.74 -11.71
CA ASN A 260 -3.95 -33.99 -11.83
C ASN A 260 -4.19 -35.11 -12.86
N VAL A 261 -5.17 -35.96 -12.62
CA VAL A 261 -5.78 -36.86 -13.59
C VAL A 261 -7.21 -36.39 -13.81
N GLU A 262 -7.54 -35.92 -15.01
CA GLU A 262 -8.94 -35.81 -15.38
C GLU A 262 -9.53 -37.21 -15.49
N ARG A 263 -10.56 -37.49 -14.68
CA ARG A 263 -11.42 -38.65 -14.94
C ARG A 263 -12.38 -38.24 -16.04
N ASP A 264 -12.19 -38.77 -17.25
CA ASP A 264 -13.22 -38.74 -18.29
C ASP A 264 -14.56 -39.21 -17.69
N ILE A 265 -15.52 -38.30 -17.54
CA ILE A 265 -16.87 -38.64 -17.05
C ILE A 265 -17.67 -39.24 -18.21
N GLY A 266 -17.27 -40.43 -18.62
CA GLY A 266 -17.94 -41.25 -19.61
C GLY A 266 -19.14 -42.00 -19.04
N GLU A 267 -20.21 -41.28 -18.68
CA GLU A 267 -21.56 -41.86 -18.59
C GLU A 267 -22.44 -41.30 -19.72
N GLU A 268 -23.32 -42.14 -20.28
CA GLU A 268 -23.93 -41.94 -21.60
C GLU A 268 -25.04 -40.86 -21.61
N GLY A 269 -24.98 -39.90 -22.55
CA GLY A 269 -26.00 -38.83 -22.65
C GLY A 269 -25.95 -37.95 -23.90
N ASP A 270 -26.48 -38.45 -25.02
CA ASP A 270 -26.94 -37.74 -26.24
C ASP A 270 -26.12 -36.56 -26.84
N THR A 271 -25.41 -36.89 -27.92
CA THR A 271 -25.29 -36.12 -29.19
C THR A 271 -25.10 -34.58 -29.16
N ALA A 272 -23.88 -34.14 -29.40
CA ALA A 272 -23.62 -32.97 -30.26
C ALA A 272 -22.28 -33.12 -31.00
N VAL A 273 -22.24 -32.83 -32.30
CA VAL A 273 -20.99 -32.66 -33.06
C VAL A 273 -20.76 -31.16 -33.24
N MET A 274 -19.78 -30.61 -32.53
CA MET A 274 -19.26 -29.26 -32.82
C MET A 274 -17.78 -29.13 -32.44
N GLU A 275 -17.00 -28.71 -33.43
CA GLU A 275 -15.78 -27.90 -33.36
C GLU A 275 -14.70 -28.24 -32.30
N GLN A 276 -13.62 -28.86 -32.78
CA GLN A 276 -12.32 -28.86 -32.09
C GLN A 276 -11.79 -27.42 -31.97
N THR A 277 -11.81 -26.86 -30.77
CA THR A 277 -11.04 -25.67 -30.40
C THR A 277 -10.26 -25.94 -29.11
N GLY A 278 -9.03 -25.41 -29.02
CA GLY A 278 -7.97 -26.00 -28.20
C GLY A 278 -8.16 -25.96 -26.68
N ALA A 279 -7.65 -27.01 -26.04
CA ALA A 279 -7.41 -27.14 -24.60
C ALA A 279 -6.15 -28.02 -24.39
N GLU A 280 -4.97 -27.42 -24.58
CA GLU A 280 -3.65 -28.07 -24.34
C GLU A 280 -2.90 -27.35 -23.20
N ASP A 281 -3.57 -27.12 -22.05
CA ASP A 281 -3.08 -26.20 -20.99
C ASP A 281 -3.09 -26.79 -19.54
N ASP A 282 -3.71 -27.96 -19.30
CA ASP A 282 -4.14 -28.37 -17.94
C ASP A 282 -3.31 -29.47 -17.21
N PHE A 283 -2.19 -29.93 -17.78
CA PHE A 283 -1.41 -31.06 -17.23
C PHE A 283 -0.06 -30.68 -16.61
N SER A 284 -0.10 -30.31 -15.33
CA SER A 284 0.98 -30.16 -14.33
C SER A 284 1.73 -28.82 -14.25
N LYS A 285 1.39 -28.03 -13.23
CA LYS A 285 2.12 -26.81 -12.88
C LYS A 285 3.39 -27.15 -12.10
N VAL A 286 4.55 -26.80 -12.67
CA VAL A 286 5.84 -26.87 -11.98
C VAL A 286 6.21 -25.50 -11.43
N THR A 287 6.42 -25.41 -10.12
CA THR A 287 6.99 -24.24 -9.43
C THR A 287 8.26 -24.63 -8.67
N PHE A 288 9.04 -23.63 -8.28
CA PHE A 288 10.19 -23.83 -7.41
C PHE A 288 10.42 -22.66 -6.50
N PHE A 289 11.10 -22.87 -5.37
CA PHE A 289 11.55 -21.81 -4.48
C PHE A 289 12.96 -22.06 -3.97
N THR A 290 13.71 -20.96 -3.80
CA THR A 290 15.15 -21.01 -3.57
C THR A 290 15.48 -20.75 -2.10
N HIS A 291 16.18 -21.68 -1.46
CA HIS A 291 16.58 -21.58 -0.06
C HIS A 291 17.93 -20.89 0.09
N ASN A 292 18.09 -20.18 1.21
CA ASN A 292 19.31 -19.46 1.63
C ASN A 292 19.98 -18.66 0.50
N SER A 293 19.19 -18.13 -0.44
CA SER A 293 19.74 -17.48 -1.62
C SER A 293 20.20 -16.06 -1.27
N VAL A 294 21.31 -15.66 -1.86
CA VAL A 294 22.01 -14.41 -1.54
C VAL A 294 22.41 -13.73 -2.83
N PHE A 295 21.94 -12.51 -3.02
CA PHE A 295 22.46 -11.61 -4.04
C PHE A 295 23.57 -10.74 -3.43
N LYS A 296 24.81 -10.89 -3.92
CA LYS A 296 25.91 -9.97 -3.62
C LYS A 296 26.15 -9.06 -4.82
N GLY A 297 25.92 -7.75 -4.61
CA GLY A 297 26.16 -6.71 -5.61
C GLY A 297 27.64 -6.36 -5.80
N ALA A 298 27.95 -5.06 -5.86
CA ALA A 298 29.33 -4.59 -5.98
C ALA A 298 30.14 -4.93 -4.71
N ALA A 299 31.46 -4.81 -4.81
CA ALA A 299 32.39 -5.39 -3.83
C ALA A 299 32.20 -4.91 -2.37
N GLU A 300 31.62 -3.72 -2.19
CA GLU A 300 31.46 -3.02 -0.91
C GLU A 300 30.05 -3.16 -0.30
N ASP A 301 29.07 -3.70 -1.05
CA ASP A 301 27.69 -3.84 -0.58
C ASP A 301 27.52 -5.03 0.41
N PRO A 302 26.63 -4.91 1.41
CA PRO A 302 26.21 -6.06 2.20
C PRO A 302 25.45 -7.08 1.33
N PRO A 303 25.59 -8.39 1.60
CA PRO A 303 24.82 -9.43 0.91
C PRO A 303 23.32 -9.30 1.20
N VAL A 304 22.49 -9.29 0.17
CA VAL A 304 21.03 -9.26 0.28
C VAL A 304 20.51 -10.70 0.26
N GLN A 305 19.93 -11.16 1.37
CA GLN A 305 19.23 -12.44 1.41
C GLN A 305 17.91 -12.32 0.63
N ILE A 306 17.67 -13.21 -0.32
CA ILE A 306 16.52 -13.19 -1.22
C ILE A 306 15.90 -14.58 -1.28
N THR A 307 14.57 -14.66 -1.32
CA THR A 307 13.84 -15.88 -1.66
C THR A 307 13.25 -15.70 -3.05
N LEU A 308 13.64 -16.53 -4.02
CA LEU A 308 13.01 -16.56 -5.34
C LEU A 308 11.93 -17.64 -5.37
N LEU A 309 10.84 -17.36 -6.08
CA LEU A 309 9.75 -18.25 -6.45
C LEU A 309 9.65 -18.24 -7.98
N GLY A 310 9.92 -19.38 -8.62
CA GLY A 310 9.82 -19.56 -10.07
C GLY A 310 8.60 -20.38 -10.47
N VAL A 311 8.10 -20.14 -11.69
CA VAL A 311 7.09 -20.95 -12.36
C VAL A 311 7.58 -21.22 -13.79
N PHE A 312 7.60 -22.48 -14.19
CA PHE A 312 7.91 -22.85 -15.58
C PHE A 312 6.68 -22.64 -16.45
N HIS A 313 6.87 -22.10 -17.65
CA HIS A 313 5.88 -22.20 -18.72
C HIS A 313 6.14 -23.51 -19.49
N GLN A 314 5.13 -24.35 -19.70
CA GLN A 314 5.32 -25.63 -20.41
C GLN A 314 5.48 -25.44 -21.92
N THR A 315 4.87 -24.38 -22.46
CA THR A 315 4.72 -24.09 -23.89
C THR A 315 5.69 -23.03 -24.41
N GLU A 316 6.54 -22.47 -23.54
CA GLU A 316 7.56 -21.47 -23.87
C GLU A 316 8.89 -21.83 -23.18
N ASP A 317 10.03 -21.53 -23.81
CA ASP A 317 11.37 -21.64 -23.19
C ASP A 317 11.63 -20.54 -22.13
N ARG A 318 10.67 -20.35 -21.21
CA ARG A 318 10.61 -19.24 -20.26
C ARG A 318 10.20 -19.68 -18.85
N ILE A 319 10.82 -19.04 -17.87
CA ILE A 319 10.53 -19.21 -16.44
C ILE A 319 10.21 -17.83 -15.87
N ALA A 320 8.98 -17.63 -15.39
CA ALA A 320 8.60 -16.42 -14.70
C ALA A 320 9.06 -16.50 -13.23
N VAL A 321 9.86 -15.54 -12.77
CA VAL A 321 10.45 -15.53 -11.43
C VAL A 321 10.05 -14.29 -10.65
N ARG A 322 9.69 -14.49 -9.38
CA ARG A 322 9.43 -13.43 -8.40
C ARG A 322 10.36 -13.60 -7.20
N GLY A 323 11.03 -12.53 -6.79
CA GLY A 323 11.90 -12.51 -5.62
C GLY A 323 11.33 -11.66 -4.50
N VAL A 324 11.53 -12.06 -3.25
CA VAL A 324 11.22 -11.24 -2.07
C VAL A 324 12.44 -11.09 -1.17
N SER A 325 12.64 -9.88 -0.62
CA SER A 325 13.63 -9.61 0.42
C SER A 325 13.11 -8.51 1.38
N PRO A 326 12.40 -8.90 2.45
CA PRO A 326 11.90 -7.94 3.45
C PRO A 326 13.03 -7.26 4.24
N SER A 327 14.16 -7.94 4.44
CA SER A 327 15.33 -7.43 5.15
C SER A 327 16.33 -6.68 4.27
N ALA A 328 16.00 -6.44 2.99
CA ALA A 328 16.85 -5.64 2.09
C ALA A 328 16.89 -4.17 2.50
N HIS A 329 18.05 -3.56 2.29
CA HIS A 329 18.26 -2.11 2.37
C HIS A 329 19.19 -1.71 1.21
N VAL A 330 18.61 -1.50 0.02
CA VAL A 330 19.39 -1.24 -1.21
C VAL A 330 19.47 0.26 -1.49
N PRO A 331 20.67 0.87 -1.55
CA PRO A 331 20.83 2.32 -1.75
C PRO A 331 20.68 2.71 -3.23
N VAL A 332 19.99 3.83 -3.50
CA VAL A 332 19.63 4.28 -4.87
C VAL A 332 20.58 5.36 -5.38
N LEU A 333 21.88 5.03 -5.31
CA LEU A 333 23.04 5.93 -5.49
C LEU A 333 23.07 6.73 -6.80
N CYS A 334 22.34 6.31 -7.83
CA CYS A 334 22.37 6.93 -9.16
C CYS A 334 21.70 8.32 -9.25
N ARG A 335 20.81 8.66 -8.31
CA ARG A 335 20.24 10.02 -8.17
C ARG A 335 19.93 10.43 -6.73
N PHE A 336 19.70 9.48 -5.82
CA PHE A 336 19.33 9.76 -4.44
C PHE A 336 20.51 9.39 -3.53
N PRO A 337 21.34 10.36 -3.08
CA PRO A 337 22.59 10.05 -2.39
C PRO A 337 22.38 9.40 -1.01
N ASP A 338 21.25 9.67 -0.36
CA ASP A 338 20.89 9.19 0.97
C ASP A 338 19.61 8.33 1.02
N ALA A 339 18.98 8.03 -0.13
CA ALA A 339 17.78 7.18 -0.17
C ALA A 339 18.06 5.70 -0.44
N PHE A 340 17.17 4.87 0.08
CA PHE A 340 17.24 3.41 0.00
C PHE A 340 15.85 2.79 -0.19
N ILE A 341 15.81 1.56 -0.67
CA ILE A 341 14.58 0.78 -0.84
C ILE A 341 14.58 -0.37 0.18
N THR A 342 13.46 -0.53 0.89
CA THR A 342 13.15 -1.70 1.73
C THR A 342 12.03 -2.54 1.12
N ASP A 343 11.73 -3.70 1.72
CA ASP A 343 10.56 -4.52 1.36
C ASP A 343 10.55 -4.94 -0.12
N LEU A 344 11.72 -5.36 -0.61
CA LEU A 344 11.94 -5.59 -2.03
C LEU A 344 11.09 -6.73 -2.56
N ASN A 345 10.32 -6.43 -3.59
CA ASN A 345 9.58 -7.35 -4.42
C ASN A 345 10.13 -7.24 -5.85
N ILE A 346 10.79 -8.29 -6.32
CA ILE A 346 11.51 -8.32 -7.59
C ILE A 346 10.73 -9.22 -8.55
N SER A 347 10.66 -8.89 -9.83
CA SER A 347 10.12 -9.79 -10.86
C SER A 347 10.92 -9.70 -12.16
N PHE A 348 11.11 -10.85 -12.81
CA PHE A 348 11.83 -11.00 -14.07
C PHE A 348 11.46 -12.33 -14.72
N ASP A 349 11.61 -12.41 -16.03
CA ASP A 349 11.53 -13.67 -16.77
C ASP A 349 12.93 -14.13 -17.14
N LEU A 350 13.23 -15.41 -16.91
CA LEU A 350 14.38 -16.07 -17.50
C LEU A 350 13.96 -16.64 -18.86
N VAL A 351 14.69 -16.27 -19.92
CA VAL A 351 14.48 -16.79 -21.28
C VAL A 351 15.71 -17.61 -21.67
N ALA A 352 15.52 -18.82 -22.20
CA ALA A 352 16.64 -19.69 -22.58
C ALA A 352 17.56 -19.03 -23.62
N GLY A 353 18.86 -19.26 -23.48
CA GLY A 353 19.89 -18.82 -24.43
C GLY A 353 20.26 -19.89 -25.47
N GLU A 354 21.17 -19.55 -26.38
CA GLU A 354 21.63 -20.46 -27.45
C GLU A 354 22.39 -21.71 -26.95
N ALA A 355 22.84 -21.70 -25.68
CA ALA A 355 23.58 -22.82 -25.08
C ALA A 355 22.74 -23.52 -23.99
N PRO A 356 22.88 -24.86 -23.82
CA PRO A 356 22.19 -25.61 -22.76
C PRO A 356 22.45 -25.02 -21.36
N GLN A 357 21.38 -24.98 -20.53
CA GLN A 357 21.40 -24.40 -19.18
C GLN A 357 21.96 -22.97 -19.11
N SER A 358 21.79 -22.18 -20.18
CA SER A 358 22.08 -20.74 -20.19
C SER A 358 20.81 -19.94 -20.42
N PHE A 359 20.79 -18.71 -19.92
CA PHE A 359 19.69 -17.77 -20.08
C PHE A 359 20.20 -16.43 -20.63
N VAL A 360 19.34 -15.67 -21.30
CA VAL A 360 19.60 -14.26 -21.64
C VAL A 360 19.65 -13.44 -20.34
N GLU A 361 20.48 -12.38 -20.29
CA GLU A 361 20.53 -11.46 -19.14
C GLU A 361 19.13 -10.85 -18.90
N PRO A 362 18.48 -11.11 -17.75
CA PRO A 362 17.10 -10.72 -17.54
C PRO A 362 16.96 -9.23 -17.18
N PHE A 363 15.87 -8.61 -17.64
CA PHE A 363 15.45 -7.29 -17.17
C PHE A 363 14.59 -7.42 -15.92
N PHE A 364 14.95 -6.69 -14.87
CA PHE A 364 14.23 -6.75 -13.60
C PHE A 364 13.22 -5.59 -13.48
N THR A 365 12.05 -5.89 -12.93
CA THR A 365 11.19 -4.91 -12.27
C THR A 365 11.40 -5.05 -10.76
N VAL A 366 11.61 -3.93 -10.06
CA VAL A 366 11.90 -3.92 -8.62
C VAL A 366 10.95 -2.96 -7.93
N ALA A 367 10.05 -3.49 -7.12
CA ALA A 367 9.12 -2.77 -6.29
C ALA A 367 9.53 -2.81 -4.80
N GLY A 368 9.04 -1.88 -4.00
CA GLY A 368 9.31 -1.79 -2.57
C GLY A 368 9.00 -0.40 -2.03
N THR A 369 9.53 -0.07 -0.85
CA THR A 369 9.34 1.24 -0.20
C THR A 369 10.60 2.09 -0.37
N LEU A 370 10.57 3.12 -1.20
CA LEU A 370 11.65 4.12 -1.30
C LEU A 370 11.58 5.06 -0.10
N THR A 371 12.54 4.94 0.80
CA THR A 371 12.71 5.86 1.93
C THR A 371 13.74 6.92 1.60
N THR A 372 13.30 8.17 1.64
CA THR A 372 14.11 9.39 1.47
C THR A 372 14.19 10.10 2.82
N PRO A 373 15.37 10.21 3.48
CA PRO A 373 15.49 10.79 4.81
C PRO A 373 14.91 12.22 4.96
N THR A 374 14.94 13.01 3.89
CA THR A 374 14.45 14.39 3.85
C THR A 374 12.96 14.53 3.57
N CYS A 375 12.38 13.66 2.73
CA CYS A 375 11.01 13.82 2.23
C CYS A 375 10.03 12.78 2.78
N GLY A 376 10.48 11.60 3.23
CA GLY A 376 9.64 10.51 3.75
C GLY A 376 9.77 9.21 2.94
N SER A 377 8.86 8.26 3.22
CA SER A 377 8.79 6.94 2.58
C SER A 377 7.60 6.84 1.63
N TYR A 378 7.82 6.18 0.49
CA TYR A 378 6.90 6.15 -0.65
C TYR A 378 6.94 4.78 -1.35
N ASP A 379 5.79 4.26 -1.78
CA ASP A 379 5.77 3.03 -2.58
C ASP A 379 6.36 3.32 -3.97
N CYS A 380 7.27 2.45 -4.43
CA CYS A 380 8.03 2.67 -5.66
C CYS A 380 8.08 1.42 -6.55
N GLN A 381 8.26 1.63 -7.85
CA GLN A 381 8.53 0.59 -8.83
C GLN A 381 9.61 1.07 -9.82
N PHE A 382 10.68 0.30 -9.96
CA PHE A 382 11.79 0.56 -10.87
C PHE A 382 11.68 -0.43 -12.04
N PHE A 383 11.73 0.07 -13.28
CA PHE A 383 11.53 -0.75 -14.49
C PHE A 383 12.79 -0.85 -15.33
N GLN A 384 13.00 -2.04 -15.92
CA GLN A 384 14.22 -2.40 -16.67
C GLN A 384 15.49 -2.10 -15.86
N VAL A 385 15.49 -2.49 -14.58
CA VAL A 385 16.70 -2.49 -13.76
C VAL A 385 17.66 -3.52 -14.34
N ARG A 386 18.93 -3.12 -14.46
CA ARG A 386 20.04 -3.92 -14.96
C ARG A 386 21.02 -4.21 -13.81
N LEU A 387 21.86 -5.21 -13.98
CA LEU A 387 22.76 -5.72 -12.92
C LEU A 387 23.82 -4.72 -12.45
N ASN A 388 24.08 -3.66 -13.23
CA ASN A 388 24.93 -2.52 -12.85
C ASN A 388 24.21 -1.43 -12.03
N ARG A 389 22.96 -1.68 -11.56
CA ARG A 389 22.07 -0.71 -10.89
C ARG A 389 21.67 0.50 -11.74
N GLY A 390 21.79 0.41 -13.06
CA GLY A 390 21.10 1.30 -13.98
C GLY A 390 19.66 0.83 -14.23
N HIS A 391 18.73 1.75 -14.41
CA HIS A 391 17.32 1.48 -14.72
C HIS A 391 16.73 2.60 -15.59
N GLU A 392 15.69 2.29 -16.34
CA GLU A 392 15.21 3.20 -17.41
C GLU A 392 14.09 4.13 -16.93
N SER A 393 13.24 3.66 -16.01
CA SER A 393 12.20 4.50 -15.40
C SER A 393 11.86 4.09 -13.96
N ILE A 394 11.32 5.06 -13.22
CA ILE A 394 10.72 4.88 -11.88
C ILE A 394 9.24 5.28 -11.96
N ALA A 395 8.37 4.52 -11.31
CA ALA A 395 7.10 5.02 -10.78
C ALA A 395 7.19 5.20 -9.25
N LEU A 396 6.58 6.25 -8.72
CA LEU A 396 6.53 6.58 -7.30
C LEU A 396 5.12 7.01 -6.90
N GLN A 397 4.54 6.37 -5.89
CA GLN A 397 3.21 6.69 -5.39
C GLN A 397 3.32 7.63 -4.18
N VAL A 398 2.84 8.85 -4.35
CA VAL A 398 2.78 9.89 -3.32
C VAL A 398 1.34 10.01 -2.81
N VAL A 399 1.14 9.95 -1.49
CA VAL A 399 -0.18 10.02 -0.87
C VAL A 399 -0.23 11.16 0.16
N SER A 400 -1.15 12.10 -0.01
CA SER A 400 -1.45 13.19 0.94
C SER A 400 -0.22 14.02 1.39
N LEU A 401 0.77 14.21 0.52
CA LEU A 401 1.99 14.93 0.84
C LEU A 401 1.78 16.45 0.76
N GLN A 402 2.17 17.19 1.80
CA GLN A 402 2.07 18.66 1.81
C GLN A 402 2.87 19.29 0.64
N LEU A 403 2.30 20.31 -0.01
CA LEU A 403 2.87 20.97 -1.19
C LEU A 403 4.36 21.33 -1.07
N ALA A 404 4.78 21.94 0.04
CA ALA A 404 6.19 22.28 0.27
C ALA A 404 7.12 21.05 0.25
N LYS A 405 6.68 19.92 0.81
CA LYS A 405 7.42 18.64 0.76
C LYS A 405 7.36 17.99 -0.62
N PHE A 406 6.24 18.11 -1.33
CA PHE A 406 6.10 17.61 -2.71
C PHE A 406 7.07 18.33 -3.66
N ILE A 407 7.22 19.65 -3.54
CA ILE A 407 8.20 20.40 -4.33
C ILE A 407 9.64 20.03 -3.94
N HIS A 408 9.92 19.83 -2.65
CA HIS A 408 11.23 19.35 -2.21
C HIS A 408 11.58 17.96 -2.78
N LEU A 409 10.63 17.02 -2.73
CA LEU A 409 10.74 15.69 -3.35
C LEU A 409 10.96 15.79 -4.86
N GLY A 410 10.24 16.68 -5.55
CA GLY A 410 10.39 16.91 -6.98
C GLY A 410 11.80 17.40 -7.35
N ASN A 411 12.29 18.43 -6.68
CA ASN A 411 13.65 18.97 -6.90
C ASN A 411 14.73 17.90 -6.59
N TYR A 412 14.51 17.07 -5.58
CA TYR A 412 15.38 15.93 -5.22
C TYR A 412 15.37 14.85 -6.31
N MET A 413 14.23 14.50 -6.91
CA MET A 413 14.13 13.53 -8.02
C MET A 413 14.90 13.96 -9.27
N VAL A 414 14.84 15.24 -9.67
CA VAL A 414 15.59 15.74 -10.83
C VAL A 414 17.05 16.11 -10.50
N ASN A 415 17.46 16.03 -9.23
CA ASN A 415 18.74 16.52 -8.71
C ASN A 415 18.99 18.01 -9.05
N SER A 416 17.97 18.84 -8.87
CA SER A 416 18.11 20.30 -9.04
C SER A 416 18.72 20.89 -7.77
N LEU A 417 19.95 21.42 -7.90
CA LEU A 417 20.60 22.25 -6.88
C LEU A 417 20.00 23.66 -6.83
N SER A 418 18.66 23.74 -6.82
CA SER A 418 17.91 24.98 -6.67
C SER A 418 18.35 25.68 -5.38
N GLN A 419 18.80 26.94 -5.47
CA GLN A 419 18.91 27.79 -4.30
C GLN A 419 17.50 27.93 -3.72
N VAL A 420 17.24 27.30 -2.57
CA VAL A 420 15.90 27.27 -1.97
C VAL A 420 15.58 28.64 -1.39
N GLN A 421 15.11 29.55 -2.25
CA GLN A 421 14.65 30.87 -1.85
C GLN A 421 13.33 30.73 -1.08
N ASN A 422 13.45 30.76 0.24
CA ASN A 422 12.39 30.97 1.23
C ASN A 422 11.04 30.26 0.98
N MET A 423 11.07 28.97 0.63
CA MET A 423 9.88 28.15 0.41
C MET A 423 9.08 27.83 1.70
N ASP A 424 9.42 28.46 2.82
CA ASP A 424 8.78 28.22 4.12
C ASP A 424 7.35 28.78 4.20
N TRP A 425 7.02 29.78 3.38
CA TRP A 425 5.64 30.29 3.28
C TRP A 425 4.66 29.21 2.79
N LEU A 426 5.08 28.32 1.88
CA LEU A 426 4.28 27.20 1.38
C LEU A 426 3.95 26.16 2.46
N ARG A 427 4.61 26.19 3.63
CA ARG A 427 4.25 25.35 4.78
C ARG A 427 2.95 25.83 5.46
N ASN A 428 2.58 27.09 5.27
CA ASN A 428 1.35 27.69 5.80
C ASN A 428 0.14 27.46 4.89
N VAL A 429 0.37 27.00 3.66
CA VAL A 429 -0.68 26.73 2.66
C VAL A 429 -1.19 25.28 2.82
N PRO A 430 -2.47 25.05 3.15
CA PRO A 430 -3.06 23.72 3.38
C PRO A 430 -3.42 23.04 2.05
N VAL A 431 -2.38 22.79 1.26
CA VAL A 431 -2.44 22.04 0.01
C VAL A 431 -1.74 20.70 0.22
N ALA A 432 -2.48 19.61 0.03
CA ALA A 432 -1.97 18.23 0.05
C ALA A 432 -2.10 17.60 -1.34
N CYS A 433 -1.05 16.89 -1.74
CA CYS A 433 -0.87 16.33 -3.07
C CYS A 433 -0.83 14.80 -3.01
N SER A 434 -1.61 14.13 -3.86
CA SER A 434 -1.51 12.67 -4.05
C SER A 434 -1.32 12.38 -5.53
N PHE A 435 -0.16 11.83 -5.91
CA PHE A 435 0.25 11.65 -7.30
C PHE A 435 0.92 10.30 -7.53
N ASN A 436 0.58 9.66 -8.64
CA ASN A 436 1.38 8.61 -9.25
C ASN A 436 2.39 9.30 -10.18
N LEU A 437 3.62 9.48 -9.70
CA LEU A 437 4.71 10.07 -10.46
C LEU A 437 5.40 9.01 -11.32
N LYS A 438 5.75 9.34 -12.57
CA LYS A 438 6.60 8.52 -13.45
C LYS A 438 7.74 9.34 -14.03
N MET A 439 8.96 8.84 -13.89
CA MET A 439 10.21 9.46 -14.35
C MET A 439 10.90 8.58 -15.39
N CYS A 440 11.27 9.15 -16.53
CA CYS A 440 12.12 8.49 -17.54
C CYS A 440 13.54 9.07 -17.47
N TYR A 441 14.56 8.22 -17.30
CA TYR A 441 15.93 8.66 -17.00
C TYR A 441 16.61 9.39 -18.16
N SER A 442 16.21 9.10 -19.39
CA SER A 442 16.65 9.78 -20.62
C SER A 442 16.15 11.22 -20.75
N GLU A 443 15.02 11.55 -20.14
CA GLU A 443 14.31 12.83 -20.35
C GLU A 443 14.53 13.86 -19.23
N LEU A 444 15.02 13.41 -18.06
CA LEU A 444 15.16 14.22 -16.83
C LEU A 444 13.86 14.94 -16.42
N ARG A 445 12.71 14.34 -16.74
CA ARG A 445 11.37 14.84 -16.41
C ARG A 445 10.57 13.80 -15.66
N VAL A 446 9.73 14.27 -14.74
CA VAL A 446 8.73 13.47 -14.04
C VAL A 446 7.35 14.00 -14.39
N PHE A 447 6.44 13.10 -14.75
CA PHE A 447 5.03 13.40 -14.99
C PHE A 447 4.19 12.71 -13.91
N GLY A 448 3.24 13.44 -13.32
CA GLY A 448 2.38 12.95 -12.25
C GLY A 448 0.90 13.10 -12.58
N SER A 449 0.10 12.07 -12.35
CA SER A 449 -1.36 12.18 -12.36
C SER A 449 -1.95 11.73 -11.02
N GLY A 450 -3.03 12.37 -10.59
CA GLY A 450 -3.65 12.11 -9.30
C GLY A 450 -4.61 13.20 -8.89
N ASN A 451 -4.59 13.58 -7.61
CA ASN A 451 -5.48 14.58 -7.04
C ASN A 451 -4.74 15.57 -6.13
N ILE A 452 -5.35 16.74 -5.97
CA ILE A 452 -4.96 17.76 -5.00
C ILE A 452 -6.12 17.99 -4.02
N CYS A 453 -5.78 18.32 -2.77
CA CYS A 453 -6.72 18.67 -1.71
C CYS A 453 -6.33 20.06 -1.18
N ILE A 454 -7.24 21.04 -1.28
CA ILE A 454 -7.04 22.45 -0.92
C ILE A 454 -8.20 22.86 -0.02
N LEU A 455 -7.95 23.15 1.25
CA LEU A 455 -9.01 23.49 2.23
C LEU A 455 -10.18 22.47 2.20
N ASP A 456 -9.84 21.18 2.25
CA ASP A 456 -10.73 20.00 2.10
C ASP A 456 -11.44 19.83 0.74
N PHE A 457 -11.41 20.82 -0.17
CA PHE A 457 -11.87 20.64 -1.55
C PHE A 457 -10.87 19.79 -2.34
N ARG A 458 -11.39 18.75 -3.02
CA ARG A 458 -10.59 17.86 -3.87
C ARG A 458 -10.88 18.10 -5.35
N GLY A 459 -9.85 17.88 -6.17
CA GLY A 459 -9.99 17.82 -7.62
C GLY A 459 -8.83 17.07 -8.27
N ASP A 460 -9.03 16.69 -9.53
CA ASP A 460 -8.02 16.01 -10.33
C ASP A 460 -6.86 16.94 -10.65
N ALA A 461 -5.64 16.39 -10.68
CA ALA A 461 -4.42 17.15 -10.83
C ALA A 461 -3.39 16.43 -11.71
N PHE A 462 -2.60 17.25 -12.41
CA PHE A 462 -1.44 16.85 -13.21
C PHE A 462 -0.21 17.64 -12.76
N ALA A 463 0.91 16.95 -12.58
CA ALA A 463 2.18 17.54 -12.18
C ALA A 463 3.27 17.31 -13.24
N ILE A 464 4.10 18.33 -13.47
CA ILE A 464 5.31 18.26 -14.28
C ILE A 464 6.47 18.72 -13.40
N ILE A 465 7.54 17.93 -13.36
CA ILE A 465 8.77 18.25 -12.63
C ILE A 465 9.93 18.16 -13.63
N SER A 466 10.72 19.22 -13.74
CA SER A 466 11.94 19.29 -14.55
C SER A 466 13.04 20.04 -13.78
N PRO A 467 14.28 20.10 -14.29
CA PRO A 467 15.33 20.93 -13.68
C PRO A 467 14.96 22.43 -13.62
N ASP A 468 14.03 22.87 -14.46
CA ASP A 468 13.51 24.23 -14.53
C ASP A 468 12.53 24.56 -13.39
N GLY A 469 11.95 23.55 -12.74
CA GLY A 469 11.06 23.67 -11.57
C GLY A 469 9.92 22.66 -11.53
N VAL A 470 8.96 22.92 -10.63
CA VAL A 470 7.72 22.12 -10.46
C VAL A 470 6.52 22.94 -10.93
N GLY A 471 5.68 22.36 -11.79
CA GLY A 471 4.37 22.88 -12.16
C GLY A 471 3.27 21.88 -11.81
N ILE A 472 2.16 22.35 -11.23
CA ILE A 472 0.96 21.54 -10.98
C ILE A 472 -0.25 22.30 -11.54
N THR A 473 -1.02 21.66 -12.41
CA THR A 473 -2.32 22.14 -12.88
C THR A 473 -3.40 21.21 -12.34
N ALA A 474 -4.44 21.77 -11.73
CA ALA A 474 -5.55 21.01 -11.16
C ALA A 474 -6.91 21.65 -11.47
N THR A 475 -7.96 20.82 -11.46
CA THR A 475 -9.33 21.22 -11.74
C THR A 475 -10.25 20.80 -10.60
N LEU A 476 -10.87 21.76 -9.92
CA LEU A 476 -11.79 21.55 -8.81
C LEU A 476 -13.20 22.02 -9.20
N PRO A 477 -14.29 21.32 -8.84
CA PRO A 477 -15.65 21.75 -9.18
C PRO A 477 -16.04 23.07 -8.50
N THR A 478 -15.59 23.26 -7.25
CA THR A 478 -15.77 24.46 -6.42
C THR A 478 -14.57 24.60 -5.49
N LEU A 479 -14.23 25.82 -5.09
CA LEU A 479 -13.17 26.09 -4.11
C LEU A 479 -13.52 27.36 -3.30
N ARG A 480 -13.28 27.37 -1.98
CA ARG A 480 -13.61 28.51 -1.10
C ARG A 480 -12.37 29.00 -0.34
N PHE A 481 -12.14 30.31 -0.36
CA PHE A 481 -11.14 31.02 0.45
C PHE A 481 -11.83 32.14 1.23
N GLY A 482 -11.86 32.06 2.56
CA GLY A 482 -12.67 32.99 3.37
C GLY A 482 -14.14 32.95 2.91
N ASP A 483 -14.69 34.10 2.52
CA ASP A 483 -16.02 34.20 1.90
C ASP A 483 -16.02 34.22 0.36
N ILE A 484 -14.85 34.14 -0.28
CA ILE A 484 -14.73 34.02 -1.73
C ILE A 484 -15.02 32.57 -2.14
N LEU A 485 -16.19 32.32 -2.71
CA LEU A 485 -16.57 31.03 -3.31
C LEU A 485 -16.36 31.08 -4.83
N LEU A 486 -15.41 30.29 -5.33
CA LEU A 486 -15.15 30.08 -6.75
C LEU A 486 -15.89 28.84 -7.28
N LYS A 487 -16.41 28.96 -8.49
CA LYS A 487 -16.99 27.87 -9.30
C LYS A 487 -16.51 27.97 -10.75
N GLY A 488 -16.76 26.93 -11.55
CA GLY A 488 -16.76 27.09 -13.01
C GLY A 488 -17.93 27.95 -13.50
N LYS A 489 -17.88 28.37 -14.77
CA LYS A 489 -18.92 29.19 -15.42
C LYS A 489 -20.27 28.47 -15.57
N SER A 490 -20.22 27.14 -15.59
CA SER A 490 -21.36 26.24 -15.75
C SER A 490 -21.08 24.94 -14.98
N ASP A 491 -22.09 24.08 -14.77
CA ASP A 491 -21.96 22.80 -14.07
C ASP A 491 -21.02 21.78 -14.74
N LYS A 492 -20.42 22.14 -15.89
CA LYS A 492 -19.45 21.34 -16.66
C LYS A 492 -18.05 21.95 -16.69
N GLU A 493 -17.87 23.16 -16.17
CA GLU A 493 -16.59 23.84 -16.07
C GLU A 493 -16.08 23.77 -14.63
N CYS A 494 -14.76 23.76 -14.45
CA CYS A 494 -14.11 23.70 -13.15
C CYS A 494 -13.35 25.00 -12.84
N VAL A 495 -13.12 25.26 -11.56
CA VAL A 495 -12.06 26.18 -11.10
C VAL A 495 -10.72 25.57 -11.48
N VAL A 496 -9.85 26.36 -12.10
CA VAL A 496 -8.50 25.92 -12.50
C VAL A 496 -7.48 26.47 -11.51
N VAL A 497 -6.66 25.60 -10.95
CA VAL A 497 -5.53 25.94 -10.06
C VAL A 497 -4.23 25.64 -10.77
N ASN A 498 -3.33 26.62 -10.83
CA ASN A 498 -1.99 26.50 -11.40
C ASN A 498 -0.95 26.89 -10.33
N ILE A 499 -0.22 25.91 -9.81
CA ILE A 499 0.89 26.13 -8.88
C ILE A 499 2.19 26.06 -9.69
N ALA A 500 3.00 27.10 -9.61
CA ALA A 500 4.33 27.15 -10.22
C ALA A 500 5.39 27.38 -9.13
N ALA A 501 6.40 26.52 -9.11
CA ALA A 501 7.61 26.65 -8.30
C ALA A 501 8.84 26.53 -9.22
N PRO A 502 9.15 27.58 -10.01
CA PRO A 502 10.33 27.61 -10.88
C PRO A 502 11.63 27.64 -10.06
N ALA A 503 12.72 27.12 -10.62
CA ALA A 503 14.01 26.98 -9.93
C ALA A 503 14.77 28.31 -9.73
N SER A 504 14.31 29.41 -10.33
CA SER A 504 15.01 30.71 -10.41
C SER A 504 14.15 31.94 -10.13
N ALA A 505 12.90 31.75 -9.68
CA ALA A 505 11.93 32.81 -9.41
C ALA A 505 11.03 32.39 -8.23
N PRO A 506 10.30 33.31 -7.56
CA PRO A 506 9.41 32.95 -6.47
C PRO A 506 8.30 31.97 -6.92
N SER A 507 7.86 31.14 -5.98
CA SER A 507 6.69 30.28 -6.17
C SER A 507 5.40 31.10 -6.14
N VAL A 508 4.41 30.68 -6.94
CA VAL A 508 3.13 31.36 -7.13
C VAL A 508 2.01 30.33 -7.28
N ILE A 509 0.86 30.58 -6.66
CA ILE A 509 -0.38 29.82 -6.85
C ILE A 509 -1.39 30.75 -7.54
N ARG A 510 -1.82 30.42 -8.75
CA ARG A 510 -2.88 31.12 -9.49
C ARG A 510 -4.14 30.27 -9.51
N ILE A 511 -5.29 30.91 -9.35
CA ILE A 511 -6.60 30.27 -9.29
C ILE A 511 -7.57 31.07 -10.15
N ASP A 512 -7.98 30.51 -11.28
CA ASP A 512 -8.95 31.12 -12.20
C ASP A 512 -10.33 30.45 -12.02
N GLY A 513 -11.37 31.26 -11.81
CA GLY A 513 -12.75 30.78 -11.67
C GLY A 513 -13.77 31.91 -11.79
N TYR A 514 -15.00 31.66 -11.34
CA TYR A 514 -16.08 32.65 -11.29
C TYR A 514 -16.60 32.80 -9.85
N SER A 515 -16.82 34.03 -9.40
CA SER A 515 -17.33 34.35 -8.05
C SER A 515 -18.43 35.41 -8.07
N SER A 516 -19.41 35.28 -7.18
CA SER A 516 -20.47 36.27 -6.93
C SER A 516 -20.13 37.09 -5.67
N LEU A 517 -18.92 37.65 -5.63
CA LEU A 517 -18.35 38.30 -4.44
C LEU A 517 -19.16 39.53 -4.01
N LEU A 518 -19.25 40.56 -4.87
CA LEU A 518 -20.13 41.71 -4.65
C LEU A 518 -21.49 41.52 -5.33
N ALA A 519 -21.46 41.16 -6.61
CA ALA A 519 -22.61 40.98 -7.49
C ALA A 519 -23.59 39.87 -7.07
N THR A 520 -24.77 39.86 -7.71
CA THR A 520 -25.76 38.78 -7.64
C THR A 520 -25.41 37.61 -8.57
N GLN A 521 -24.77 37.91 -9.71
CA GLN A 521 -24.30 36.94 -10.69
C GLN A 521 -22.79 36.66 -10.54
N PRO A 522 -22.26 35.51 -11.03
CA PRO A 522 -20.85 35.17 -10.87
C PRO A 522 -19.99 35.71 -12.03
N TYR A 523 -18.91 36.42 -11.70
CA TYR A 523 -18.00 37.06 -12.65
C TYR A 523 -16.59 36.45 -12.62
N PRO A 524 -15.80 36.54 -13.72
CA PRO A 524 -14.44 36.02 -13.77
C PRO A 524 -13.57 36.61 -12.65
N THR A 525 -13.01 35.74 -11.83
CA THR A 525 -12.24 36.08 -10.63
C THR A 525 -10.92 35.31 -10.64
N LYS A 526 -9.84 36.00 -10.33
CA LYS A 526 -8.49 35.44 -10.23
C LYS A 526 -7.95 35.66 -8.84
N ILE A 527 -7.42 34.61 -8.22
CA ILE A 527 -6.66 34.72 -6.97
C ILE A 527 -5.22 34.33 -7.27
N GLU A 528 -4.29 35.21 -6.91
CA GLU A 528 -2.85 34.96 -6.95
C GLU A 528 -2.30 34.99 -5.52
N ILE A 529 -1.64 33.91 -5.12
CA ILE A 529 -1.01 33.76 -3.80
C ILE A 529 0.51 33.67 -4.02
N THR A 530 1.25 34.54 -3.35
CA THR A 530 2.71 34.65 -3.45
C THR A 530 3.34 34.60 -2.05
N GLN A 531 4.66 34.74 -1.96
CA GLN A 531 5.34 34.94 -0.67
C GLN A 531 4.94 36.25 0.03
N GLU A 532 4.47 37.25 -0.73
CA GLU A 532 4.16 38.61 -0.22
C GLU A 532 2.71 38.74 0.27
N GLY A 533 1.83 37.79 -0.07
CA GLY A 533 0.45 37.77 0.39
C GLY A 533 -0.54 37.13 -0.59
N VAL A 534 -1.81 37.50 -0.47
CA VAL A 534 -2.88 37.19 -1.42
C VAL A 534 -3.30 38.45 -2.17
N MET A 535 -3.39 38.34 -3.49
CA MET A 535 -4.04 39.29 -4.38
C MET A 535 -5.27 38.62 -5.02
N CYS A 536 -6.47 39.10 -4.72
CA CYS A 536 -7.69 38.67 -5.42
C CYS A 536 -8.18 39.77 -6.36
N ILE A 537 -8.24 39.47 -7.66
CA ILE A 537 -8.74 40.35 -8.72
C ILE A 537 -10.06 39.79 -9.25
N SER A 538 -11.17 40.47 -8.96
CA SER A 538 -12.43 40.28 -9.71
C SER A 538 -12.36 41.15 -10.97
N THR A 539 -12.36 40.55 -12.16
CA THR A 539 -12.27 41.28 -13.44
C THR A 539 -13.65 41.46 -14.09
N GLY A 540 -13.98 42.68 -14.51
CA GLY A 540 -15.31 43.01 -15.04
C GLY A 540 -15.35 44.09 -16.12
N VAL A 541 -16.48 44.82 -16.17
CA VAL A 541 -16.77 45.84 -17.20
C VAL A 541 -17.04 47.20 -16.55
N PHE A 542 -17.71 47.21 -15.40
CA PHE A 542 -18.03 48.41 -14.64
C PHE A 542 -16.98 48.68 -13.53
N TYR A 543 -16.57 47.65 -12.80
CA TYR A 543 -15.54 47.74 -11.76
C TYR A 543 -14.62 46.52 -11.73
N ASP A 544 -13.40 46.71 -11.26
CA ASP A 544 -12.48 45.65 -10.86
C ASP A 544 -12.23 45.75 -9.34
N VAL A 545 -12.29 44.61 -8.65
CA VAL A 545 -12.04 44.55 -7.19
C VAL A 545 -10.64 43.99 -6.97
N CYS A 546 -9.80 44.72 -6.26
CA CYS A 546 -8.54 44.21 -5.72
C CYS A 546 -8.66 44.02 -4.20
N ILE A 547 -8.37 42.82 -3.72
CA ILE A 547 -8.11 42.56 -2.29
C ILE A 547 -6.64 42.21 -2.19
N GLU A 548 -5.88 43.07 -1.51
CA GLU A 548 -4.47 42.86 -1.19
C GLU A 548 -4.36 42.64 0.32
N GLU A 549 -3.83 41.49 0.74
CA GLU A 549 -3.54 41.20 2.14
C GLU A 549 -2.17 40.56 2.27
N GLU A 550 -1.39 40.96 3.30
CA GLU A 550 -0.17 40.25 3.74
C GLU A 550 -0.47 38.83 4.30
N SER A 551 -1.75 38.44 4.35
CA SER A 551 -2.23 37.14 4.82
C SER A 551 -2.27 36.12 3.67
N PHE A 552 -2.25 34.83 4.00
CA PHE A 552 -2.46 33.75 3.02
C PHE A 552 -3.96 33.41 2.81
N PHE A 553 -4.89 34.09 3.48
CA PHE A 553 -6.34 33.82 3.43
C PHE A 553 -7.15 35.11 3.58
N PRO A 554 -7.91 35.55 2.55
CA PRO A 554 -8.62 36.82 2.60
C PRO A 554 -9.56 36.90 3.80
N SER A 555 -9.28 37.85 4.69
CA SER A 555 -9.99 38.15 5.94
C SER A 555 -11.43 38.64 5.70
N GLY A 556 -11.72 39.15 4.50
CA GLY A 556 -13.06 39.54 4.06
C GLY A 556 -13.55 40.90 4.59
N ALA A 557 -12.69 41.70 5.22
CA ALA A 557 -13.11 42.96 5.82
C ALA A 557 -13.30 44.11 4.80
N TYR A 558 -12.29 44.36 3.95
CA TYR A 558 -12.24 45.51 3.03
C TYR A 558 -11.65 45.12 1.66
N ALA A 559 -11.98 45.89 0.63
CA ALA A 559 -11.37 45.80 -0.69
C ALA A 559 -11.21 47.17 -1.35
N GLN A 560 -10.15 47.32 -2.17
CA GLN A 560 -9.99 48.45 -3.08
C GLN A 560 -10.79 48.17 -4.36
N VAL A 561 -11.55 49.16 -4.85
CA VAL A 561 -12.38 48.99 -6.05
C VAL A 561 -12.03 50.05 -7.09
N THR A 562 -11.47 49.60 -8.21
CA THR A 562 -11.21 50.44 -9.37
C THR A 562 -12.46 50.50 -10.23
N ILE A 563 -12.96 51.71 -10.54
CA ILE A 563 -14.25 51.91 -11.21
C ILE A 563 -14.00 52.50 -12.61
N SER A 564 -14.71 52.01 -13.61
CA SER A 564 -14.57 52.42 -15.00
C SER A 564 -15.06 53.87 -15.21
N ARG A 565 -14.13 54.83 -15.13
CA ARG A 565 -14.38 56.26 -15.44
C ARG A 565 -15.03 56.45 -16.81
N GLY A 566 -14.66 55.62 -17.80
CA GLY A 566 -15.29 55.62 -19.12
C GLY A 566 -16.77 55.26 -19.07
N ALA A 567 -17.11 54.09 -18.49
CA ALA A 567 -18.49 53.63 -18.41
C ALA A 567 -19.40 54.62 -17.64
N ILE A 568 -18.90 55.20 -16.54
CA ILE A 568 -19.63 56.24 -15.79
C ILE A 568 -19.78 57.53 -16.60
N ALA A 569 -18.72 58.01 -17.26
CA ALA A 569 -18.78 59.23 -18.07
C ALA A 569 -19.72 59.09 -19.26
N ASP A 570 -19.68 57.96 -19.98
CA ASP A 570 -20.58 57.69 -21.10
C ASP A 570 -22.05 57.59 -20.66
N CYS A 571 -22.33 56.87 -19.57
CA CYS A 571 -23.69 56.74 -19.02
C CYS A 571 -24.22 58.06 -18.45
N LEU A 572 -23.39 58.85 -17.77
CA LEU A 572 -23.78 60.20 -17.32
C LEU A 572 -24.03 61.13 -18.50
N SER A 573 -23.18 61.09 -19.53
CA SER A 573 -23.32 61.90 -20.74
C SER A 573 -24.64 61.62 -21.46
N GLU A 574 -25.00 60.35 -21.63
CA GLU A 574 -26.27 59.90 -22.21
C GLU A 574 -27.48 60.42 -21.41
N LEU A 575 -27.54 60.09 -20.12
CA LEU A 575 -28.70 60.37 -19.27
C LEU A 575 -28.87 61.85 -18.89
N LEU A 576 -27.77 62.60 -18.72
CA LEU A 576 -27.85 64.04 -18.46
C LEU A 576 -28.40 64.79 -19.68
N GLN A 577 -28.13 64.34 -20.92
CA GLN A 577 -28.73 64.93 -22.11
C GLN A 577 -30.25 64.71 -22.22
N GLU A 578 -30.81 63.69 -21.56
CA GLU A 578 -32.27 63.47 -21.44
C GLU A 578 -32.91 64.27 -20.29
N THR A 579 -32.12 64.86 -19.39
CA THR A 579 -32.62 65.54 -18.18
C THR A 579 -33.28 66.88 -18.54
N PRO A 580 -34.55 67.16 -18.16
CA PRO A 580 -35.32 68.29 -18.70
C PRO A 580 -34.68 69.68 -18.59
N MET A 581 -33.96 69.96 -17.50
CA MET A 581 -33.22 71.22 -17.31
C MET A 581 -32.09 71.36 -18.34
N ILE A 582 -31.37 70.27 -18.60
CA ILE A 582 -30.26 70.22 -19.56
C ILE A 582 -30.81 70.28 -20.99
N VAL A 583 -31.94 69.61 -21.28
CA VAL A 583 -32.65 69.77 -22.57
C VAL A 583 -33.02 71.24 -22.82
N ALA A 584 -33.49 71.97 -21.80
CA ALA A 584 -33.78 73.40 -21.91
C ALA A 584 -32.53 74.27 -22.14
N PHE A 585 -31.38 73.87 -21.59
CA PHE A 585 -30.07 74.48 -21.86
C PHE A 585 -29.59 74.22 -23.30
N LEU A 586 -29.64 72.96 -23.76
CA LEU A 586 -29.23 72.59 -25.12
C LEU A 586 -30.12 73.29 -26.17
N ALA A 587 -31.40 73.53 -25.86
CA ALA A 587 -32.32 74.29 -26.69
C ALA A 587 -31.93 75.77 -26.86
N THR A 588 -31.07 76.36 -26.02
CA THR A 588 -30.52 77.71 -26.23
C THR A 588 -29.29 77.71 -27.16
N GLY A 589 -28.91 76.56 -27.73
CA GLY A 589 -27.81 76.42 -28.70
C GLY A 589 -26.42 76.20 -28.09
N ILE A 590 -26.34 75.92 -26.79
CA ILE A 590 -25.09 75.64 -26.09
C ILE A 590 -24.73 74.16 -26.30
N PRO A 591 -23.50 73.80 -26.68
CA PRO A 591 -23.09 72.41 -26.82
C PRO A 591 -23.01 71.72 -25.44
N PHE A 592 -23.43 70.46 -25.35
CA PHE A 592 -23.33 69.68 -24.12
C PHE A 592 -21.86 69.62 -23.63
N SER A 593 -21.65 69.89 -22.35
CA SER A 593 -20.33 69.96 -21.74
C SER A 593 -20.35 69.25 -20.39
N LEU A 594 -19.77 68.06 -20.36
CA LEU A 594 -19.53 67.25 -19.17
C LEU A 594 -18.09 66.74 -19.20
N GLU A 595 -17.34 67.01 -18.14
CA GLU A 595 -16.04 66.38 -17.88
C GLU A 595 -16.08 65.74 -16.49
N VAL A 596 -16.17 64.41 -16.43
CA VAL A 596 -15.99 63.66 -15.18
C VAL A 596 -14.48 63.67 -14.88
N GLU A 597 -14.05 64.48 -13.92
CA GLU A 597 -12.64 64.63 -13.51
C GLU A 597 -12.14 63.33 -12.84
N GLU A 598 -12.90 62.79 -11.89
CA GLU A 598 -12.49 61.67 -11.01
C GLU A 598 -13.66 60.73 -10.69
N VAL A 599 -13.36 59.43 -10.51
CA VAL A 599 -14.31 58.40 -10.08
C VAL A 599 -13.59 57.50 -9.08
N VAL A 600 -14.04 57.45 -7.83
CA VAL A 600 -13.36 56.76 -6.73
C VAL A 600 -14.29 55.77 -6.03
N GLY A 601 -13.81 54.54 -5.82
CA GLY A 601 -14.40 53.60 -4.86
C GLY A 601 -13.57 53.60 -3.58
N GLU A 602 -13.93 54.43 -2.60
CA GLU A 602 -13.07 54.73 -1.44
C GLU A 602 -12.87 53.52 -0.52
N GLU A 603 -13.96 52.91 -0.07
CA GLU A 603 -13.96 51.65 0.68
C GLU A 603 -15.08 50.74 0.19
N CYS A 604 -14.80 49.44 0.07
CA CYS A 604 -15.81 48.42 -0.18
C CYS A 604 -15.87 47.39 0.97
N LEU A 605 -17.02 47.32 1.62
CA LEU A 605 -17.31 46.39 2.72
C LEU A 605 -17.83 45.07 2.13
N LEU A 606 -16.94 44.09 1.98
CA LEU A 606 -17.24 42.80 1.34
C LEU A 606 -18.36 42.04 2.06
N GLU A 607 -18.31 41.95 3.40
CA GLU A 607 -19.37 41.34 4.23
C GLU A 607 -20.79 41.84 3.90
N ARG A 608 -20.90 43.14 3.59
CA ARG A 608 -22.17 43.83 3.33
C ARG A 608 -22.46 43.98 1.83
N LYS A 609 -21.54 43.53 0.97
CA LYS A 609 -21.53 43.79 -0.48
C LYS A 609 -21.76 45.27 -0.80
N LEU A 610 -21.18 46.17 0.00
CA LEU A 610 -21.46 47.61 -0.06
C LEU A 610 -20.26 48.38 -0.63
N LEU A 611 -20.48 49.13 -1.70
CA LEU A 611 -19.49 50.00 -2.34
C LEU A 611 -19.88 51.47 -2.13
N PHE A 612 -18.96 52.29 -1.64
CA PHE A 612 -19.10 53.75 -1.66
C PHE A 612 -18.43 54.30 -2.91
N LEU A 613 -19.23 54.94 -3.77
CA LEU A 613 -18.80 55.55 -5.03
C LEU A 613 -18.86 57.07 -4.90
N THR A 614 -17.74 57.74 -5.17
CA THR A 614 -17.63 59.19 -5.29
C THR A 614 -17.33 59.56 -6.75
N VAL A 615 -18.10 60.49 -7.32
CA VAL A 615 -17.92 60.99 -8.69
C VAL A 615 -17.74 62.52 -8.66
N ARG A 616 -16.62 62.99 -9.21
CA ARG A 616 -16.29 64.42 -9.34
C ARG A 616 -16.25 64.83 -10.79
N GLY A 617 -16.70 66.05 -11.08
CA GLY A 617 -16.62 66.58 -12.42
C GLY A 617 -17.14 67.99 -12.59
N VAL A 618 -17.23 68.39 -13.86
CA VAL A 618 -17.67 69.70 -14.33
C VAL A 618 -18.81 69.51 -15.33
N LEU A 619 -19.95 70.15 -15.07
CA LEU A 619 -21.15 70.18 -15.92
C LEU A 619 -21.44 71.63 -16.31
N PHE A 620 -21.30 71.97 -17.59
CA PHE A 620 -21.38 73.35 -18.11
C PHE A 620 -20.54 74.39 -17.32
N GLY A 621 -19.39 73.97 -16.75
CA GLY A 621 -18.53 74.81 -15.92
C GLY A 621 -18.84 74.78 -14.42
N CYS A 622 -19.98 74.21 -14.01
CA CYS A 622 -20.35 74.00 -12.61
C CYS A 622 -19.67 72.74 -12.07
N ARG A 623 -19.05 72.81 -10.89
CA ARG A 623 -18.40 71.63 -10.26
C ARG A 623 -19.36 70.85 -9.38
N PHE A 624 -19.26 69.53 -9.43
CA PHE A 624 -19.96 68.60 -8.55
C PHE A 624 -19.00 67.58 -7.92
N ASP A 625 -19.32 67.16 -6.70
CA ASP A 625 -18.67 66.08 -5.94
C ASP A 625 -19.77 65.27 -5.24
N VAL A 626 -20.20 64.17 -5.87
CA VAL A 626 -21.36 63.39 -5.43
C VAL A 626 -20.95 62.00 -4.97
N MET A 627 -21.29 61.68 -3.73
CA MET A 627 -21.15 60.34 -3.16
C MET A 627 -22.48 59.57 -3.26
N THR A 628 -22.41 58.27 -3.50
CA THR A 628 -23.54 57.33 -3.36
C THR A 628 -23.06 55.98 -2.81
N SER A 629 -23.98 55.21 -2.23
CA SER A 629 -23.71 53.88 -1.71
C SER A 629 -24.49 52.83 -2.51
N VAL A 630 -23.78 51.82 -3.02
CA VAL A 630 -24.33 50.79 -3.90
C VAL A 630 -24.29 49.44 -3.21
N LEU A 631 -25.47 48.83 -3.02
CA LEU A 631 -25.65 47.51 -2.43
C LEU A 631 -25.64 46.43 -3.52
N SER A 632 -24.73 45.46 -3.39
CA SER A 632 -24.54 44.34 -4.32
C SER A 632 -24.45 44.76 -5.79
N PRO A 633 -23.52 45.67 -6.16
CA PRO A 633 -23.37 46.13 -7.54
C PRO A 633 -23.14 44.94 -8.48
N ASP A 634 -24.03 44.75 -9.46
CA ASP A 634 -23.78 43.85 -10.58
C ASP A 634 -22.78 44.51 -11.55
N ASN A 635 -21.87 43.71 -12.11
CA ASN A 635 -20.73 44.22 -12.88
C ASN A 635 -21.07 44.39 -14.38
N THR A 636 -22.11 45.19 -14.67
CA THR A 636 -22.60 45.45 -16.03
C THR A 636 -22.79 46.93 -16.33
N ILE A 637 -22.98 47.26 -17.62
CA ILE A 637 -23.23 48.63 -18.08
C ILE A 637 -24.64 49.10 -17.66
N GLU A 638 -25.60 48.19 -17.53
CA GLU A 638 -26.96 48.49 -17.08
C GLU A 638 -26.99 48.93 -15.61
N GLU A 639 -26.21 48.29 -14.73
CA GLU A 639 -26.10 48.73 -13.33
C GLU A 639 -25.30 50.03 -13.24
N ALA A 640 -24.24 50.22 -14.03
CA ALA A 640 -23.56 51.52 -14.15
C ALA A 640 -24.54 52.64 -14.56
N ARG A 641 -25.39 52.39 -15.56
CA ARG A 641 -26.44 53.33 -16.00
C ARG A 641 -27.47 53.59 -14.90
N ARG A 642 -27.90 52.58 -14.13
CA ARG A 642 -28.79 52.76 -12.98
C ARG A 642 -28.14 53.64 -11.90
N ILE A 643 -26.88 53.39 -11.56
CA ILE A 643 -26.14 54.20 -10.58
C ILE A 643 -26.03 55.65 -11.06
N CYS A 644 -25.81 55.88 -12.37
CA CYS A 644 -25.87 57.22 -12.95
C CYS A 644 -27.25 57.87 -12.80
N GLN A 645 -28.36 57.13 -12.94
CA GLN A 645 -29.71 57.65 -12.66
C GLN A 645 -29.90 58.06 -11.18
N ASP A 646 -29.36 57.29 -10.24
CA ASP A 646 -29.38 57.62 -8.80
C ASP A 646 -28.46 58.82 -8.44
N LEU A 647 -27.42 59.09 -9.24
CA LEU A 647 -26.51 60.23 -9.09
C LEU A 647 -27.06 61.54 -9.69
N ILE A 648 -27.78 61.48 -10.81
CA ILE A 648 -28.26 62.67 -11.54
C ILE A 648 -29.00 63.68 -10.66
N PRO A 649 -29.95 63.30 -9.78
CA PRO A 649 -30.61 64.25 -8.88
C PRO A 649 -29.62 65.04 -8.01
N ARG A 650 -28.52 64.42 -7.55
CA ARG A 650 -27.50 65.07 -6.71
C ARG A 650 -26.54 65.93 -7.52
N ILE A 651 -26.19 65.51 -8.74
CA ILE A 651 -25.38 66.31 -9.68
C ILE A 651 -26.16 67.57 -10.07
N VAL A 652 -27.44 67.41 -10.42
CA VAL A 652 -28.34 68.52 -10.73
C VAL A 652 -28.51 69.40 -9.48
N GLU A 653 -28.83 68.87 -8.30
CA GLU A 653 -28.98 69.65 -7.06
C GLU A 653 -27.73 70.50 -6.72
N GLN A 654 -26.52 69.92 -6.75
CA GLN A 654 -25.28 70.66 -6.51
C GLN A 654 -25.00 71.73 -7.58
N CYS A 655 -25.49 71.51 -8.80
CA CYS A 655 -25.36 72.46 -9.90
C CYS A 655 -26.59 73.37 -10.05
N ASP A 656 -27.70 73.20 -9.31
CA ASP A 656 -29.02 73.74 -9.68
C ASP A 656 -29.02 75.26 -9.61
N GLU A 657 -28.56 75.85 -8.51
CA GLU A 657 -28.39 77.31 -8.41
C GLU A 657 -27.43 77.86 -9.47
N SER A 658 -26.37 77.12 -9.81
CA SER A 658 -25.36 77.59 -10.79
C SER A 658 -25.83 77.43 -12.24
N LEU A 659 -26.66 76.43 -12.52
CA LEU A 659 -27.31 76.19 -13.81
C LEU A 659 -28.51 77.13 -13.97
N TRP A 660 -29.35 77.37 -12.97
CA TRP A 660 -30.37 78.42 -13.03
C TRP A 660 -29.74 79.80 -13.14
N ALA A 661 -28.71 80.12 -12.37
CA ALA A 661 -27.99 81.40 -12.53
C ALA A 661 -27.32 81.52 -13.91
N SER A 662 -26.79 80.42 -14.47
CA SER A 662 -26.26 80.42 -15.85
C SER A 662 -27.37 80.54 -16.89
N TYR A 663 -28.55 79.93 -16.67
CA TYR A 663 -29.72 80.05 -17.54
C TYR A 663 -30.29 81.47 -17.49
N GLU A 664 -30.36 82.09 -16.31
CA GLU A 664 -30.73 83.49 -16.13
C GLU A 664 -29.63 84.44 -16.65
N LEU A 665 -28.34 84.08 -16.63
CA LEU A 665 -27.33 84.82 -17.38
C LEU A 665 -27.53 84.69 -18.90
N LEU A 666 -27.84 83.50 -19.42
CA LEU A 666 -27.90 83.26 -20.86
C LEU A 666 -29.23 83.70 -21.50
N ALA A 667 -30.33 83.68 -20.74
CA ALA A 667 -31.62 84.25 -21.11
C ALA A 667 -31.76 85.74 -20.70
N GLY A 668 -31.05 86.17 -19.66
CA GLY A 668 -31.15 87.51 -19.08
C GLY A 668 -30.03 88.48 -19.46
N CYS A 669 -28.84 88.03 -19.87
CA CYS A 669 -27.79 88.91 -20.41
C CYS A 669 -28.03 89.39 -21.86
N PHE A 670 -29.29 89.64 -22.21
CA PHE A 670 -29.59 90.93 -22.82
C PHE A 670 -29.58 92.03 -21.75
N LEU A 671 -28.36 92.39 -21.29
CA LEU A 671 -27.90 93.52 -20.44
C LEU A 671 -26.97 93.06 -19.27
N PRO A 672 -26.09 93.94 -18.73
CA PRO A 672 -24.77 93.46 -18.30
C PRO A 672 -24.25 93.92 -16.91
N LEU A 673 -23.14 93.27 -16.55
CA LEU A 673 -21.97 93.78 -15.80
C LEU A 673 -21.94 93.84 -14.26
N ASP A 674 -20.71 93.57 -13.82
CA ASP A 674 -20.02 93.98 -12.59
C ASP A 674 -20.09 93.15 -11.28
N SER A 675 -18.89 93.10 -10.70
CA SER A 675 -18.40 92.49 -9.46
C SER A 675 -18.61 93.48 -8.27
N PRO A 676 -18.12 93.29 -7.00
CA PRO A 676 -17.03 92.40 -6.54
C PRO A 676 -17.06 91.87 -5.07
N GLU A 677 -15.95 91.21 -4.68
CA GLU A 677 -15.21 91.40 -3.40
C GLU A 677 -15.70 90.83 -2.04
N ARG A 678 -14.69 90.35 -1.24
CA ARG A 678 -14.57 90.36 0.25
C ARG A 678 -15.42 89.37 1.09
N GLU A 679 -15.04 88.98 2.33
CA GLU A 679 -13.76 88.99 3.09
C GLU A 679 -13.87 88.11 4.37
N ARG A 680 -12.76 87.48 4.83
CA ARG A 680 -12.35 87.31 6.26
C ARG A 680 -13.23 86.37 7.18
N VAL A 681 -12.84 85.89 8.38
CA VAL A 681 -11.57 85.84 9.19
C VAL A 681 -11.69 84.82 10.34
N ALA A 682 -10.60 84.06 10.62
CA ALA A 682 -10.06 83.67 11.95
C ALA A 682 -10.97 82.90 12.98
N GLU A 683 -10.52 82.38 14.13
CA GLU A 683 -9.20 82.02 14.70
C GLU A 683 -9.38 81.02 15.87
N GLU A 684 -8.29 80.34 16.29
CA GLU A 684 -8.00 79.75 17.63
C GLU A 684 -9.05 78.84 18.35
N GLY A 685 -8.69 77.92 19.24
CA GLY A 685 -7.38 77.47 19.77
C GLY A 685 -7.49 76.97 21.22
N GLY A 686 -6.58 76.12 21.70
CA GLY A 686 -6.45 75.77 23.13
C GLY A 686 -6.13 74.30 23.47
N LYS A 687 -5.27 74.07 24.47
CA LYS A 687 -4.87 72.75 25.02
C LYS A 687 -5.33 72.58 26.48
N GLY A 688 -5.40 71.35 27.00
CA GLY A 688 -5.57 71.04 28.43
C GLY A 688 -5.12 69.61 28.80
N ALA A 689 -4.57 69.40 30.01
CA ALA A 689 -3.91 68.17 30.50
C ALA A 689 -3.65 68.28 32.04
N VAL A 690 -3.30 67.27 32.87
CA VAL A 690 -3.17 65.78 32.75
C VAL A 690 -3.28 65.15 34.19
N ASP A 691 -2.66 63.98 34.47
CA ASP A 691 -2.42 63.35 35.81
C ASP A 691 -3.64 62.72 36.53
N GLU A 692 -3.58 61.80 37.54
CA GLU A 692 -2.57 60.98 38.30
C GLU A 692 -3.36 59.76 38.94
N GLU A 693 -2.90 58.65 39.55
CA GLU A 693 -1.64 57.88 39.77
C GLU A 693 -2.06 56.46 40.31
N SER A 694 -1.10 55.53 40.47
CA SER A 694 -1.05 54.38 41.41
C SER A 694 -1.72 53.05 41.03
N GLY A 695 -1.26 51.86 41.47
CA GLY A 695 -0.14 51.53 42.38
C GLY A 695 0.37 50.07 42.22
N LYS A 696 1.36 49.64 43.04
CA LYS A 696 2.20 48.41 42.83
C LYS A 696 2.21 47.38 43.99
N LYS A 697 2.88 46.23 43.72
CA LYS A 697 3.55 45.26 44.60
C LYS A 697 2.76 43.99 45.02
N ASP A 698 3.33 42.85 45.48
CA ASP A 698 4.52 41.99 45.18
C ASP A 698 4.38 40.70 46.10
N GLU A 699 5.27 39.71 46.35
CA GLU A 699 6.71 39.45 46.11
C GLU A 699 7.06 37.91 46.26
N GLU A 700 7.30 37.18 45.14
CA GLU A 700 8.32 36.08 44.96
C GLU A 700 8.31 34.69 45.71
N ALA A 701 9.33 33.87 45.35
CA ALA A 701 9.94 32.68 46.00
C ALA A 701 9.34 31.24 45.84
N ALA A 702 10.23 30.27 45.57
CA ALA A 702 9.96 28.85 45.31
C ALA A 702 10.61 27.90 46.34
N LEU A 703 10.24 26.60 46.34
CA LEU A 703 11.17 25.45 46.37
C LEU A 703 10.47 24.07 46.32
N SER A 704 11.23 23.02 45.99
CA SER A 704 10.87 21.58 45.97
C SER A 704 12.00 20.78 46.68
N PRO A 705 12.13 19.44 46.62
CA PRO A 705 11.20 18.34 46.24
C PRO A 705 11.14 17.20 47.29
N THR A 706 10.32 16.15 47.10
CA THR A 706 10.61 14.73 47.51
C THR A 706 9.48 13.76 47.10
N GLY A 707 9.80 12.47 46.89
CA GLY A 707 8.83 11.39 46.69
C GLY A 707 9.27 10.36 45.62
N GLN A 708 9.45 9.08 46.00
CA GLN A 708 9.97 8.01 45.12
C GLN A 708 8.86 7.08 44.56
N PRO A 709 9.12 6.37 43.44
CA PRO A 709 8.15 5.49 42.79
C PRO A 709 7.99 4.11 43.46
N ALA A 710 6.92 3.40 43.08
CA ALA A 710 6.55 2.07 43.58
C ALA A 710 7.34 0.92 42.87
N PRO A 711 7.45 -0.29 43.49
CA PRO A 711 8.55 -1.21 43.20
C PRO A 711 8.31 -2.25 42.10
N GLU A 712 9.41 -2.84 41.66
CA GLU A 712 9.55 -3.87 40.62
C GLU A 712 8.99 -5.24 41.04
N ARG A 713 8.70 -6.11 40.06
CA ARG A 713 8.34 -7.53 40.29
C ARG A 713 9.55 -8.45 40.08
N ASN A 714 9.74 -9.34 41.04
CA ASN A 714 10.88 -10.27 41.17
C ASN A 714 11.25 -11.01 39.88
N SER A 715 12.54 -10.99 39.51
CA SER A 715 13.13 -11.89 38.53
C SER A 715 13.68 -13.15 39.21
N LEU A 716 13.03 -14.29 39.01
CA LEU A 716 13.53 -15.60 39.42
C LEU A 716 14.26 -16.25 38.24
N LYS A 717 15.61 -16.28 38.29
CA LYS A 717 16.39 -17.12 37.39
C LYS A 717 16.34 -18.57 37.87
N ALA A 718 15.48 -19.38 37.24
CA ALA A 718 15.61 -20.83 37.27
C ALA A 718 16.61 -21.28 36.19
N GLU A 719 17.35 -22.36 36.44
CA GLU A 719 18.27 -22.93 35.45
C GLU A 719 17.46 -23.65 34.34
N SER A 720 17.76 -23.34 33.08
CA SER A 720 16.95 -23.74 31.94
C SER A 720 17.14 -25.22 31.57
N GLY A 721 16.03 -25.93 31.40
CA GLY A 721 15.97 -27.30 30.88
C GLY A 721 15.10 -28.28 31.67
N GLN A 722 15.18 -28.26 33.01
CA GLN A 722 14.57 -29.32 33.85
C GLN A 722 13.03 -29.35 33.79
N PHE A 723 12.36 -28.20 33.76
CA PHE A 723 10.89 -28.13 33.73
C PHE A 723 10.29 -28.79 32.48
N ILE A 724 10.89 -28.56 31.31
CA ILE A 724 10.40 -29.10 30.04
C ILE A 724 10.64 -30.62 29.99
N GLY A 725 11.83 -31.10 30.38
CA GLY A 725 12.11 -32.54 30.43
C GLY A 725 11.23 -33.29 31.44
N TYR A 726 10.90 -32.67 32.58
CA TYR A 726 9.96 -33.22 33.55
C TYR A 726 8.53 -33.29 33.00
N TRP A 727 8.05 -32.21 32.35
CA TRP A 727 6.72 -32.20 31.74
C TRP A 727 6.58 -33.28 30.66
N ILE A 728 7.55 -33.38 29.74
CA ILE A 728 7.59 -34.44 28.70
C ILE A 728 7.48 -35.83 29.31
N ALA A 729 8.28 -36.11 30.35
CA ALA A 729 8.25 -37.40 31.02
C ALA A 729 6.89 -37.69 31.67
N CYS A 730 6.23 -36.68 32.25
CA CYS A 730 4.89 -36.84 32.83
C CYS A 730 3.79 -37.10 31.80
N GLU A 731 3.79 -36.43 30.65
CA GLU A 731 2.81 -36.65 29.58
C GLU A 731 2.98 -38.06 28.97
N CYS A 732 4.22 -38.49 28.71
CA CYS A 732 4.51 -39.87 28.26
C CYS A 732 4.09 -40.92 29.31
N GLU A 733 4.41 -40.70 30.59
CA GLU A 733 3.99 -41.59 31.67
C GLU A 733 2.46 -41.64 31.87
N ALA A 734 1.72 -40.58 31.56
CA ALA A 734 0.26 -40.57 31.62
C ALA A 734 -0.34 -41.48 30.54
N LEU A 735 0.12 -41.33 29.29
CA LEU A 735 -0.33 -42.12 28.15
C LEU A 735 -0.11 -43.63 28.37
N ASP A 736 1.09 -44.04 28.81
CA ASP A 736 1.37 -45.46 29.08
C ASP A 736 0.52 -46.03 30.24
N LYS A 737 0.23 -45.24 31.28
CA LYS A 737 -0.64 -45.67 32.40
C LYS A 737 -2.08 -45.85 31.97
N GLU A 738 -2.66 -44.90 31.25
CA GLU A 738 -4.03 -45.00 30.75
C GLU A 738 -4.19 -46.10 29.68
N ILE A 739 -3.14 -46.42 28.92
CA ILE A 739 -3.12 -47.62 28.08
C ILE A 739 -3.22 -48.87 28.96
N GLN A 740 -2.47 -48.95 30.06
CA GLN A 740 -2.43 -50.14 30.91
C GLN A 740 -3.66 -50.32 31.81
N GLU A 741 -4.21 -49.25 32.39
CA GLU A 741 -5.37 -49.31 33.30
C GLU A 741 -6.62 -49.90 32.62
N ASP A 742 -6.88 -49.58 31.34
CA ASP A 742 -8.01 -50.18 30.59
C ASP A 742 -7.86 -51.69 30.37
N PHE A 743 -6.64 -52.23 30.28
CA PHE A 743 -6.45 -53.68 30.20
C PHE A 743 -6.68 -54.36 31.57
N GLU A 744 -6.46 -53.65 32.68
CA GLU A 744 -6.74 -54.15 34.02
C GLU A 744 -8.23 -54.06 34.37
N THR A 745 -8.95 -53.02 33.95
CA THR A 745 -10.42 -52.92 34.12
C THR A 745 -11.17 -53.95 33.28
N VAL A 746 -10.84 -54.09 31.98
CA VAL A 746 -11.46 -55.11 31.09
C VAL A 746 -11.16 -56.54 31.55
N ALA A 747 -10.02 -56.78 32.22
CA ALA A 747 -9.74 -58.07 32.86
C ALA A 747 -10.61 -58.34 34.11
N CYS A 748 -11.11 -57.30 34.78
CA CYS A 748 -11.95 -57.40 35.98
C CYS A 748 -13.44 -57.61 35.67
N GLU A 749 -13.95 -57.14 34.52
CA GLU A 749 -15.34 -57.30 34.11
C GLU A 749 -15.68 -58.71 33.57
N ASN A 750 -15.44 -59.74 34.39
CA ASN A 750 -16.10 -61.03 34.24
C ASN A 750 -17.42 -61.02 35.05
N PRO A 751 -18.60 -60.86 34.41
CA PRO A 751 -19.87 -60.90 35.13
C PRO A 751 -20.10 -62.31 35.69
N LYS A 752 -19.98 -62.46 37.01
CA LYS A 752 -20.40 -63.69 37.70
C LYS A 752 -21.89 -63.88 37.53
N TRP A 753 -22.28 -64.76 36.61
CA TRP A 753 -23.65 -65.28 36.51
C TRP A 753 -24.05 -65.94 37.84
N SER A 754 -24.80 -65.22 38.66
CA SER A 754 -25.51 -65.76 39.82
C SER A 754 -26.95 -66.08 39.42
N PHE A 755 -27.29 -67.37 39.37
CA PHE A 755 -28.66 -67.83 39.13
C PHE A 755 -29.62 -67.38 40.24
N VAL A 756 -30.60 -66.53 39.90
CA VAL A 756 -32.05 -66.80 40.00
C VAL A 756 -32.73 -66.10 38.82
#